data_AF-A0A1I9XYF0-F1
#
_entry.id   AF-A0A1I9XYF0-F1
#
_cell.length_a   1.000
_cell.length_b   1.000
_cell.length_c   1.000
_cell.angle_alpha   90.00
_cell.angle_beta   90.00
_cell.angle_gamma   90.00
#
_symmetry.space_group_name_H-M   'P 1'
#
loop_
_entity.id
_entity.type
_entity.pdbx_description
1 polymer ?
#
loop_
_entity_poly.entity_id
_entity_poly.type
_entity_poly.pdbx_seq_one_letter_code
_entity_poly.pdbx_strand_id
1 'polypeptide(L)'
;MKLQRWLGGISEACAIIVLDGINERHDYQFWTDYIANLVAAAGQNVLFVITCRPDTWRQQLRPRLQLQAMEFDLTEFDEQEFAIAMHNQSRENVERLWALGPVARKPRYLADALMYLKQGGDASELTVELLQYHAWKNRYRTRMNYPVGLNEFEDVLKHLAGQMSRRVTAGELKDLLVLNPSTVDALAELASGGVLRREGAAMTLERPYLVEGLSLLLIDALTSVTGTITVLREQIGFFVHDTQRNPLTAEICAAAAYKALADREIRDEVAVALTLELLDCQNADQTSVEGIISLGSKRPHVVAQVAEGLWAVQGVDSTIEQMVLHGLIQLTKCAKSDSAIVHVLARWASFIHEHGELYRQDAGVLTHKISASVRAVAPVIGQVQLTKDGVLTLTRIANQRLLRLARLALAVISLADRQIFFQVAFNSLLADSVMMTSRGNISGWILGSSRSSLDQQVTAAVQRIEALSLISVEGKRRIRRILLESTATPSLAVQLSTVRQESEVAMHNVGLPGLFGNPTREALQTFLGNGAVKFEAKIAVASKYASDLTFKYPDDFVSELRSYGQNFPIANRRVVLARTVEDHDWDLLEPLLCRLCPDVYKAAVLDFIRGIEQREDEAIYPWLFAADGYLSLFELADVSVIRQAWERFSVVVGSDTGKTRVIEFTMFSMLLAYMTPHEQVHELLRRGTIRVQLASFEDEFQQLDSPKAQEQIANLAAEDDQLLPVLWYAIAQEKCANNVWLPLVDRALAYSNSLTRGFAMELLSQMPLVAVRKRIGRLELTGEPTHLEKHWFTVLLLQHSNEAVSALLNRCDLAVCAAVLGEVTGEQRRRKLATAFAGHLLAWLRLQVHPQQQPYPELRVAVRTPAPNRGGVTSVSVDLNQIDNAVSFRSELSSWGGLEQSDGFGAMSYGFADRQLGDLQNALRDAMISAAERGDWAYTAFWSDSTITLMLEKVPGFRREVHLLVEDAKNRRRLRSIGSFVSALTRVLLHSGDALGLELMALIRAQDIPVRSIDGWTEGDLLDAALSSYPRPDEASNLWLERIEAATSDAYVLANCELLVQGGNRQWLFGQAERDLQTDAPYFRRRGLLLLAGSGCDKSHFDATVRKLGDGSIGLEEVVQTATSYIETLSRMRQWILTMMATDSPSEAKCAAILLLHCVDSRVWILLVEAVEAHGQPRCGAPIMQLLPRDDIKNAVKATLKQRDKSLFGYQKVENDAAPWLQSEAQASVRLPI
;
A
#
# COMPACT_ATOMS: atom_id res chain seq x y z
N MET A 1 28.25 -57.60 -44.32
CA MET A 1 29.70 -57.39 -44.56
C MET A 1 30.37 -56.35 -43.65
N LYS A 2 30.20 -55.01 -43.79
CA LYS A 2 30.95 -54.03 -42.94
C LYS A 2 30.75 -54.26 -41.42
N LEU A 3 29.50 -54.38 -40.97
CA LEU A 3 29.17 -54.60 -39.55
C LEU A 3 29.82 -55.87 -38.97
N GLN A 4 29.69 -57.00 -39.68
CA GLN A 4 30.33 -58.28 -39.31
C GLN A 4 31.86 -58.20 -39.27
N ARG A 5 32.47 -57.27 -40.03
CA ARG A 5 33.91 -57.00 -40.00
C ARG A 5 34.32 -56.18 -38.78
N TRP A 6 33.46 -55.28 -38.30
CA TRP A 6 33.66 -54.50 -37.07
C TRP A 6 33.39 -55.32 -35.79
N LEU A 7 32.42 -56.24 -35.84
CA LEU A 7 32.15 -57.22 -34.77
C LEU A 7 33.14 -58.41 -34.74
N GLY A 8 34.18 -58.39 -35.58
CA GLY A 8 35.03 -59.53 -35.86
C GLY A 8 35.91 -59.97 -34.68
N GLY A 9 35.41 -60.88 -33.84
CA GLY A 9 36.21 -61.74 -32.97
C GLY A 9 36.12 -61.50 -31.46
N ILE A 10 35.43 -60.45 -30.99
CA ILE A 10 35.27 -60.17 -29.55
C ILE A 10 33.90 -60.69 -29.09
N SER A 11 33.88 -61.82 -28.38
CA SER A 11 32.63 -62.47 -27.94
C SER A 11 31.81 -61.67 -26.92
N GLU A 12 32.43 -60.69 -26.25
CA GLU A 12 31.82 -59.87 -25.20
C GLU A 12 31.38 -58.46 -25.67
N ALA A 13 31.76 -58.03 -26.88
CA ALA A 13 31.49 -56.67 -27.33
C ALA A 13 30.08 -56.53 -27.91
N CYS A 14 29.22 -55.77 -27.22
CA CYS A 14 27.91 -55.37 -27.73
C CYS A 14 28.01 -54.09 -28.57
N ALA A 15 27.50 -54.12 -29.81
CA ALA A 15 27.39 -52.91 -30.66
C ALA A 15 25.98 -52.33 -30.57
N ILE A 16 25.88 -51.01 -30.39
CA ILE A 16 24.61 -50.28 -30.45
C ILE A 16 24.49 -49.60 -31.82
N ILE A 17 23.40 -49.88 -32.54
CA ILE A 17 23.06 -49.24 -33.81
C ILE A 17 21.88 -48.33 -33.57
N VAL A 18 22.10 -47.02 -33.65
CA VAL A 18 21.05 -46.00 -33.52
C VAL A 18 20.51 -45.66 -34.91
N LEU A 19 19.22 -45.92 -35.12
CA LEU A 19 18.47 -45.50 -36.31
C LEU A 19 17.54 -44.35 -35.89
N ASP A 20 18.08 -43.14 -35.98
CA ASP A 20 17.40 -41.92 -35.51
C ASP A 20 16.50 -41.30 -36.59
N GLY A 21 15.23 -41.09 -36.26
CA GLY A 21 14.23 -40.45 -37.10
C GLY A 21 13.94 -41.24 -38.39
N ILE A 22 13.77 -42.57 -38.30
CA ILE A 22 13.61 -43.40 -39.51
C ILE A 22 12.42 -42.96 -40.38
N ASN A 23 11.32 -42.52 -39.77
CA ASN A 23 10.16 -41.97 -40.45
C ASN A 23 10.40 -40.61 -41.17
N GLU A 24 11.64 -40.10 -41.20
CA GLU A 24 11.98 -38.80 -41.81
C GLU A 24 12.86 -38.93 -43.07
N ARG A 25 13.29 -40.15 -43.45
CA ARG A 25 14.32 -40.36 -44.50
C ARG A 25 13.93 -41.26 -45.66
N HIS A 26 13.24 -42.37 -45.38
CA HIS A 26 12.81 -43.36 -46.37
C HIS A 26 11.45 -43.93 -45.98
N ASP A 27 10.77 -44.58 -46.92
CA ASP A 27 9.46 -45.18 -46.67
C ASP A 27 9.53 -46.39 -45.70
N TYR A 28 8.37 -46.77 -45.16
CA TYR A 28 8.28 -47.85 -44.18
C TYR A 28 8.66 -49.23 -44.75
N GLN A 29 8.60 -49.42 -46.06
CA GLN A 29 8.84 -50.70 -46.72
C GLN A 29 10.36 -50.91 -46.91
N PHE A 30 11.07 -49.88 -47.38
CA PHE A 30 12.52 -49.79 -47.29
C PHE A 30 13.00 -50.07 -45.87
N TRP A 31 12.44 -49.41 -44.85
CA TRP A 31 12.87 -49.64 -43.47
C TRP A 31 12.50 -51.01 -42.93
N THR A 32 11.35 -51.58 -43.33
CA THR A 32 10.98 -52.95 -42.98
C THR A 32 12.04 -53.92 -43.51
N ASP A 33 12.32 -53.86 -44.81
CA ASP A 33 13.27 -54.76 -45.46
C ASP A 33 14.69 -54.51 -44.96
N TYR A 34 15.10 -53.25 -44.80
CA TYR A 34 16.43 -52.90 -44.31
C TYR A 34 16.64 -53.37 -42.86
N ILE A 35 15.72 -53.09 -41.94
CA ILE A 35 15.84 -53.51 -40.54
C ILE A 35 15.73 -55.04 -40.42
N ALA A 36 14.84 -55.70 -41.15
CA ALA A 36 14.75 -57.17 -41.16
C ALA A 36 16.05 -57.82 -41.64
N ASN A 37 16.63 -57.33 -42.75
CA ASN A 37 17.94 -57.80 -43.25
C ASN A 37 19.09 -57.46 -42.29
N LEU A 38 19.05 -56.28 -41.65
CA LEU A 38 20.08 -55.82 -40.72
C LEU A 38 20.07 -56.64 -39.42
N VAL A 39 18.88 -56.99 -38.90
CA VAL A 39 18.71 -57.89 -37.75
C VAL A 39 19.09 -59.33 -38.12
N ALA A 40 18.66 -59.84 -39.29
CA ALA A 40 19.05 -61.18 -39.74
C ALA A 40 20.56 -61.33 -39.99
N ALA A 41 21.25 -60.24 -40.34
CA ALA A 41 22.72 -60.20 -40.48
C ALA A 41 23.47 -59.88 -39.18
N ALA A 42 22.76 -59.47 -38.12
CA ALA A 42 23.31 -59.17 -36.81
C ALA A 42 23.32 -60.40 -35.90
N GLY A 43 24.41 -60.59 -35.15
CA GLY A 43 24.47 -61.61 -34.10
C GLY A 43 23.76 -61.14 -32.82
N GLN A 44 23.72 -62.01 -31.81
CA GLN A 44 23.12 -61.71 -30.49
C GLN A 44 23.77 -60.52 -29.75
N ASN A 45 24.95 -60.06 -30.20
CA ASN A 45 25.71 -58.96 -29.60
C ASN A 45 25.42 -57.59 -30.26
N VAL A 46 24.21 -57.37 -30.80
CA VAL A 46 23.84 -56.09 -31.42
C VAL A 46 22.50 -55.60 -30.87
N LEU A 47 22.51 -54.40 -30.28
CA LEU A 47 21.31 -53.70 -29.83
C LEU A 47 20.92 -52.63 -30.86
N PHE A 48 19.63 -52.59 -31.19
CA PHE A 48 19.06 -51.56 -32.06
C PHE A 48 18.29 -50.55 -31.23
N VAL A 49 18.64 -49.27 -31.34
CA VAL A 49 17.87 -48.16 -30.79
C VAL A 49 17.24 -47.44 -31.96
N ILE A 50 15.91 -47.46 -32.05
CA ILE A 50 15.17 -46.89 -33.17
C ILE A 50 14.31 -45.76 -32.63
N THR A 51 14.49 -44.54 -33.12
CA THR A 51 13.59 -43.42 -32.81
C THR A 51 12.66 -43.20 -33.99
N CYS A 52 11.36 -43.11 -33.72
CA CYS A 52 10.33 -42.85 -34.72
C CYS A 52 9.03 -42.38 -34.09
N ARG A 53 8.13 -41.82 -34.90
CA ARG A 53 6.78 -41.44 -34.47
C ARG A 53 5.99 -42.70 -34.01
N PRO A 54 5.28 -42.66 -32.86
CA PRO A 54 4.60 -43.83 -32.31
C PRO A 54 3.64 -44.53 -33.28
N ASP A 55 2.90 -43.77 -34.09
CA ASP A 55 1.99 -44.35 -35.09
C ASP A 55 2.71 -45.04 -36.25
N THR A 56 3.82 -44.47 -36.75
CA THR A 56 4.65 -45.14 -37.76
C THR A 56 5.20 -46.45 -37.23
N TRP A 57 5.65 -46.47 -35.97
CA TRP A 57 6.10 -47.69 -35.32
C TRP A 57 4.97 -48.71 -35.21
N ARG A 58 3.88 -48.37 -34.51
CA ARG A 58 2.80 -49.29 -34.13
C ARG A 58 1.97 -49.78 -35.31
N GLN A 59 1.70 -48.92 -36.30
CA GLN A 59 0.82 -49.23 -37.42
C GLN A 59 1.57 -49.74 -38.66
N GLN A 60 2.80 -49.27 -38.91
CA GLN A 60 3.52 -49.59 -40.15
C GLN A 60 4.66 -50.59 -39.91
N LEU A 61 5.57 -50.31 -38.99
CA LEU A 61 6.82 -51.06 -38.86
C LEU A 61 6.69 -52.31 -37.98
N ARG A 62 6.22 -52.17 -36.74
CA ARG A 62 6.08 -53.27 -35.77
C ARG A 62 5.31 -54.49 -36.31
N PRO A 63 4.17 -54.34 -37.01
CA PRO A 63 3.44 -55.50 -37.54
C PRO A 63 4.19 -56.25 -38.64
N ARG A 64 5.11 -55.59 -39.35
CA ARG A 64 5.86 -56.15 -40.47
C ARG A 64 7.22 -56.72 -40.06
N LEU A 65 7.86 -56.12 -39.07
CA LEU A 65 9.18 -56.51 -38.59
C LEU A 65 9.17 -57.79 -37.72
N GLN A 66 8.06 -58.09 -37.03
CA GLN A 66 7.91 -59.25 -36.13
C GLN A 66 8.99 -59.37 -35.03
N LEU A 67 9.64 -58.26 -34.66
CA LEU A 67 10.67 -58.22 -33.64
C LEU A 67 10.08 -58.08 -32.23
N GLN A 68 10.71 -58.71 -31.25
CA GLN A 68 10.52 -58.32 -29.85
C GLN A 68 11.28 -57.00 -29.60
N ALA A 69 10.52 -55.92 -29.43
CA ALA A 69 11.06 -54.60 -29.14
C ALA A 69 10.60 -54.11 -27.76
N MET A 70 11.49 -53.44 -27.04
CA MET A 70 11.14 -52.68 -25.85
C MET A 70 10.78 -51.26 -26.29
N GLU A 71 9.53 -50.85 -26.04
CA GLU A 71 9.02 -49.54 -26.42
C GLU A 71 9.12 -48.56 -25.24
N PHE A 72 9.63 -47.36 -25.51
CA PHE A 72 9.68 -46.25 -24.57
C PHE A 72 8.99 -45.05 -25.21
N ASP A 73 7.86 -44.64 -24.64
CA ASP A 73 7.17 -43.42 -25.05
C ASP A 73 7.79 -42.21 -24.33
N LEU A 74 8.30 -41.25 -25.10
CA LEU A 74 8.85 -39.99 -24.59
C LEU A 74 7.69 -39.01 -24.32
N THR A 75 7.49 -38.66 -23.05
CA THR A 75 6.43 -37.75 -22.58
C THR A 75 6.87 -36.27 -22.61
N GLU A 76 5.97 -35.38 -22.19
CA GLU A 76 6.35 -34.02 -21.80
C GLU A 76 7.14 -34.02 -20.48
N PHE A 77 7.89 -32.94 -20.21
CA PHE A 77 8.72 -32.85 -19.01
C PHE A 77 7.88 -32.84 -17.74
N ASP A 78 8.30 -33.63 -16.74
CA ASP A 78 7.78 -33.53 -15.38
C ASP A 78 8.23 -32.23 -14.67
N GLU A 79 7.82 -32.02 -13.41
CA GLU A 79 8.19 -30.83 -12.63
C GLU A 79 9.70 -30.71 -12.39
N GLN A 80 10.39 -31.83 -12.19
CA GLN A 80 11.83 -31.87 -11.92
C GLN A 80 12.61 -31.68 -13.22
N GLU A 81 12.20 -32.36 -14.30
CA GLU A 81 12.81 -32.23 -15.63
C GLU A 81 12.68 -30.80 -16.17
N PHE A 82 11.50 -30.16 -15.99
CA PHE A 82 11.30 -28.77 -16.39
C PHE A 82 12.18 -27.81 -15.57
N ALA A 83 12.25 -27.99 -14.24
CA ALA A 83 13.14 -27.19 -13.39
C ALA A 83 14.63 -27.33 -13.79
N ILE A 84 15.07 -28.55 -14.15
CA ILE A 84 16.42 -28.82 -14.66
C ILE A 84 16.63 -28.15 -16.02
N ALA A 85 15.69 -28.25 -16.96
CA ALA A 85 15.78 -27.60 -18.27
C ALA A 85 15.89 -26.06 -18.14
N MET A 86 15.30 -25.49 -17.09
CA MET A 86 15.20 -24.05 -16.86
C MET A 86 16.27 -23.46 -15.92
N HIS A 87 17.23 -24.24 -15.42
CA HIS A 87 18.18 -23.80 -14.37
C HIS A 87 19.02 -22.54 -14.70
N ASN A 88 19.23 -22.22 -15.99
CA ASN A 88 19.99 -21.05 -16.44
C ASN A 88 19.10 -19.85 -16.82
N GLN A 89 17.80 -19.88 -16.53
CA GLN A 89 16.85 -18.81 -16.87
C GLN A 89 16.55 -17.93 -15.67
N SER A 90 16.18 -16.67 -15.92
CA SER A 90 15.67 -15.79 -14.87
C SER A 90 14.37 -16.36 -14.30
N ARG A 91 14.11 -16.13 -13.00
CA ARG A 91 12.88 -16.59 -12.34
C ARG A 91 11.61 -16.13 -13.08
N GLU A 92 11.62 -14.91 -13.61
CA GLU A 92 10.54 -14.35 -14.43
C GLU A 92 10.29 -15.18 -15.70
N ASN A 93 11.34 -15.56 -16.44
CA ASN A 93 11.23 -16.43 -17.61
C ASN A 93 10.67 -17.81 -17.22
N VAL A 94 11.07 -18.37 -16.07
CA VAL A 94 10.55 -19.66 -15.57
C VAL A 94 9.06 -19.54 -15.25
N GLU A 95 8.66 -18.52 -14.49
CA GLU A 95 7.26 -18.33 -14.07
C GLU A 95 6.35 -18.04 -15.28
N ARG A 96 6.79 -17.23 -16.27
CA ARG A 96 6.08 -17.00 -17.54
C ARG A 96 5.96 -18.27 -18.40
N LEU A 97 7.04 -19.03 -18.58
CA LEU A 97 7.00 -20.29 -19.35
C LEU A 97 6.17 -21.38 -18.67
N TRP A 98 6.12 -21.39 -17.33
CA TRP A 98 5.26 -22.30 -16.59
C TRP A 98 3.76 -21.96 -16.75
N ALA A 99 3.41 -20.67 -16.82
CA ALA A 99 2.03 -20.21 -17.02
C ALA A 99 1.42 -20.69 -18.35
N LEU A 100 2.24 -20.95 -19.37
CA LEU A 100 1.82 -21.53 -20.67
C LEU A 100 1.46 -23.02 -20.61
N GLY A 101 1.59 -23.65 -19.44
CA GLY A 101 1.04 -24.97 -19.16
C GLY A 101 1.66 -26.10 -20.01
N PRO A 102 0.88 -27.15 -20.35
CA PRO A 102 1.40 -28.36 -20.99
C PRO A 102 2.10 -28.13 -22.34
N VAL A 103 1.80 -27.04 -23.05
CA VAL A 103 2.44 -26.75 -24.35
C VAL A 103 3.92 -26.44 -24.13
N ALA A 104 4.27 -25.58 -23.18
CA ALA A 104 5.66 -25.22 -22.88
C ALA A 104 6.44 -26.36 -22.19
N ARG A 105 5.77 -27.34 -21.58
CA ARG A 105 6.42 -28.52 -20.97
C ARG A 105 6.89 -29.56 -22.00
N LYS A 106 6.43 -29.47 -23.25
CA LYS A 106 6.90 -30.35 -24.33
C LYS A 106 8.31 -29.90 -24.79
N PRO A 107 9.33 -30.79 -24.78
CA PRO A 107 10.73 -30.39 -24.99
C PRO A 107 11.00 -29.56 -26.25
N ARG A 108 10.27 -29.81 -27.35
CA ARG A 108 10.36 -29.03 -28.59
C ARG A 108 9.90 -27.58 -28.41
N TYR A 109 8.70 -27.38 -27.87
CA TYR A 109 8.13 -26.04 -27.68
C TYR A 109 8.94 -25.25 -26.65
N LEU A 110 9.48 -25.91 -25.62
CA LEU A 110 10.42 -25.27 -24.69
C LEU A 110 11.70 -24.81 -25.41
N ALA A 111 12.27 -25.64 -26.28
CA ALA A 111 13.45 -25.28 -27.07
C ALA A 111 13.17 -24.11 -28.04
N ASP A 112 11.99 -24.09 -28.69
CA ASP A 112 11.56 -22.96 -29.53
C ASP A 112 11.41 -21.67 -28.71
N ALA A 113 10.82 -21.74 -27.50
CA ALA A 113 10.68 -20.61 -26.60
C ALA A 113 12.03 -20.07 -26.11
N LEU A 114 12.93 -20.96 -25.67
CA LEU A 114 14.28 -20.60 -25.25
C LEU A 114 15.11 -20.04 -26.41
N MET A 115 14.88 -20.50 -27.64
CA MET A 115 15.50 -19.94 -28.84
C MET A 115 14.97 -18.53 -29.14
N TYR A 116 13.66 -18.29 -29.02
CA TYR A 116 13.04 -16.97 -29.17
C TYR A 116 13.62 -15.96 -28.17
N LEU A 117 13.70 -16.34 -26.88
CA LEU A 117 14.34 -15.53 -25.84
C LEU A 117 15.82 -15.26 -26.17
N LYS A 118 16.57 -16.27 -26.61
CA LYS A 118 17.97 -16.14 -27.04
C LYS A 118 18.16 -15.24 -28.27
N GLN A 119 17.13 -15.07 -29.10
CA GLN A 119 17.12 -14.15 -30.24
C GLN A 119 16.74 -12.71 -29.87
N GLY A 120 16.52 -12.42 -28.58
CA GLY A 120 16.18 -11.08 -28.08
C GLY A 120 14.67 -10.81 -28.01
N GLY A 121 13.84 -11.85 -28.01
CA GLY A 121 12.43 -11.74 -27.65
C GLY A 121 12.21 -11.68 -26.14
N ASP A 122 11.10 -11.08 -25.70
CA ASP A 122 10.75 -10.93 -24.27
C ASP A 122 9.87 -12.08 -23.78
N ALA A 123 10.02 -12.50 -22.51
CA ALA A 123 9.21 -13.56 -21.92
C ALA A 123 7.74 -13.14 -21.71
N SER A 124 7.46 -11.84 -21.62
CA SER A 124 6.10 -11.30 -21.56
C SER A 124 5.34 -11.40 -22.90
N GLU A 125 6.04 -11.56 -24.03
CA GLU A 125 5.41 -11.78 -25.35
C GLU A 125 5.02 -13.25 -25.57
N LEU A 126 5.48 -14.17 -24.72
CA LEU A 126 5.25 -15.59 -24.86
C LEU A 126 3.78 -15.94 -24.60
N THR A 127 3.08 -16.35 -25.67
CA THR A 127 1.74 -16.95 -25.64
C THR A 127 1.77 -18.36 -26.25
N VAL A 128 0.69 -19.13 -26.06
CA VAL A 128 0.56 -20.47 -26.64
C VAL A 128 0.56 -20.41 -28.18
N GLU A 129 -0.08 -19.40 -28.75
CA GLU A 129 -0.18 -19.14 -30.19
C GLU A 129 1.20 -18.79 -30.79
N LEU A 130 1.98 -17.92 -30.12
CA LEU A 130 3.36 -17.59 -30.53
C LEU A 130 4.25 -18.84 -30.59
N LEU A 131 4.17 -19.72 -29.57
CA LEU A 131 4.93 -20.98 -29.55
C LEU A 131 4.50 -21.95 -30.64
N GLN A 132 3.19 -22.04 -30.93
CA GLN A 132 2.68 -22.87 -32.02
C GLN A 132 3.14 -22.37 -33.40
N TYR A 133 3.07 -21.06 -33.63
CA TYR A 133 3.55 -20.40 -34.84
C TYR A 133 5.05 -20.66 -35.08
N HIS A 134 5.90 -20.46 -34.07
CA HIS A 134 7.34 -20.71 -34.19
C HIS A 134 7.68 -22.18 -34.39
N ALA A 135 7.08 -23.08 -33.62
CA ALA A 135 7.29 -24.52 -33.76
C ALA A 135 6.92 -25.03 -35.17
N TRP A 136 5.88 -24.45 -35.78
CA TRP A 136 5.52 -24.72 -37.17
C TRP A 136 6.55 -24.16 -38.17
N LYS A 137 6.89 -22.86 -38.07
CA LYS A 137 7.87 -22.19 -38.95
C LYS A 137 9.25 -22.86 -38.93
N ASN A 138 9.62 -23.47 -37.81
CA ASN A 138 10.87 -24.20 -37.63
C ASN A 138 10.84 -25.64 -38.19
N ARG A 139 9.68 -26.33 -38.25
CA ARG A 139 9.54 -27.65 -38.89
C ARG A 139 9.93 -27.60 -40.37
N TYR A 140 9.49 -26.57 -41.09
CA TYR A 140 9.80 -26.41 -42.52
C TYR A 140 11.29 -26.16 -42.77
N ARG A 141 11.93 -25.32 -41.95
CA ARG A 141 13.34 -24.91 -42.10
C ARG A 141 14.37 -26.02 -41.86
N THR A 142 13.97 -27.12 -41.21
CA THR A 142 14.90 -28.14 -40.69
C THR A 142 14.91 -29.46 -41.48
N ARG A 143 13.96 -29.69 -42.39
CA ARG A 143 13.88 -30.91 -43.21
C ARG A 143 14.12 -30.64 -44.70
N MET A 144 15.12 -31.32 -45.27
CA MET A 144 15.54 -31.15 -46.68
C MET A 144 14.49 -31.61 -47.71
N ASN A 145 13.62 -32.56 -47.35
CA ASN A 145 12.56 -33.12 -48.21
C ASN A 145 11.21 -33.12 -47.47
N TYR A 146 10.79 -31.99 -46.88
CA TYR A 146 9.45 -31.91 -46.30
C TYR A 146 8.41 -31.88 -47.43
N PRO A 147 7.39 -32.76 -47.45
CA PRO A 147 6.56 -32.95 -48.63
C PRO A 147 5.68 -31.74 -48.96
N VAL A 148 5.22 -30.95 -47.98
CA VAL A 148 4.27 -29.84 -48.19
C VAL A 148 4.95 -28.48 -48.03
N GLY A 149 4.91 -27.62 -49.06
CA GLY A 149 5.47 -26.27 -48.99
C GLY A 149 4.84 -25.39 -47.90
N LEU A 150 5.54 -24.34 -47.45
CA LEU A 150 5.00 -23.43 -46.42
C LEU A 150 3.65 -22.84 -46.83
N ASN A 151 3.58 -22.29 -48.05
CA ASN A 151 2.37 -21.69 -48.60
C ASN A 151 1.29 -22.76 -48.86
N GLU A 152 1.67 -23.92 -49.43
CA GLU A 152 0.75 -25.04 -49.63
C GLU A 152 0.12 -25.51 -48.31
N PHE A 153 0.88 -25.48 -47.21
CA PHE A 153 0.39 -25.84 -45.89
C PHE A 153 -0.57 -24.79 -45.32
N GLU A 154 -0.28 -23.49 -45.50
CA GLU A 154 -1.23 -22.42 -45.15
C GLU A 154 -2.52 -22.54 -45.96
N ASP A 155 -2.43 -22.79 -47.27
CA ASP A 155 -3.58 -22.95 -48.16
C ASP A 155 -4.41 -24.19 -47.78
N VAL A 156 -3.76 -25.31 -47.43
CA VAL A 156 -4.44 -26.48 -46.87
C VAL A 156 -5.11 -26.14 -45.54
N LEU A 157 -4.45 -25.48 -44.59
CA LEU A 157 -5.08 -25.08 -43.32
C LEU A 157 -6.27 -24.14 -43.54
N LYS A 158 -6.12 -23.12 -44.39
CA LYS A 158 -7.18 -22.18 -44.77
C LYS A 158 -8.36 -22.92 -45.39
N HIS A 159 -8.14 -23.81 -46.35
CA HIS A 159 -9.22 -24.58 -46.95
C HIS A 159 -9.93 -25.51 -45.95
N LEU A 160 -9.18 -26.29 -45.18
CA LEU A 160 -9.73 -27.23 -44.19
C LEU A 160 -10.53 -26.51 -43.09
N ALA A 161 -10.04 -25.35 -42.64
CA ALA A 161 -10.72 -24.51 -41.66
C ALA A 161 -12.00 -23.88 -42.20
N GLY A 162 -11.97 -23.38 -43.45
CA GLY A 162 -13.12 -22.74 -44.10
C GLY A 162 -14.29 -23.69 -44.40
N GLN A 163 -13.99 -25.00 -44.45
CA GLN A 163 -15.01 -26.06 -44.52
C GLN A 163 -15.61 -26.43 -43.15
N MET A 164 -15.17 -25.77 -42.06
CA MET A 164 -15.61 -25.95 -40.66
C MET A 164 -15.67 -27.42 -40.21
N SER A 165 -14.50 -28.00 -39.92
CA SER A 165 -14.36 -29.34 -39.30
C SER A 165 -15.01 -30.49 -40.07
N ARG A 166 -15.24 -30.34 -41.38
CA ARG A 166 -15.67 -31.44 -42.24
C ARG A 166 -14.63 -32.57 -42.23
N ARG A 167 -15.12 -33.80 -42.26
CA ARG A 167 -14.33 -35.01 -42.48
C ARG A 167 -13.76 -34.96 -43.89
N VAL A 168 -12.45 -34.80 -44.02
CA VAL A 168 -11.83 -34.64 -45.34
C VAL A 168 -11.32 -35.97 -45.85
N THR A 169 -11.67 -36.25 -47.10
CA THR A 169 -11.27 -37.46 -47.82
C THR A 169 -9.92 -37.27 -48.51
N ALA A 170 -9.24 -38.37 -48.81
CA ALA A 170 -7.98 -38.33 -49.56
C ALA A 170 -8.15 -37.81 -51.01
N GLY A 171 -9.39 -37.70 -51.52
CA GLY A 171 -9.68 -37.09 -52.81
C GLY A 171 -9.66 -35.56 -52.74
N GLU A 172 -10.38 -34.96 -51.80
CA GLU A 172 -10.48 -33.50 -51.66
C GLU A 172 -9.11 -32.86 -51.34
N LEU A 173 -8.27 -33.52 -50.53
CA LEU A 173 -6.90 -33.06 -50.26
C LEU A 173 -5.96 -33.19 -51.48
N LYS A 174 -6.29 -34.04 -52.47
CA LYS A 174 -5.54 -34.18 -53.72
C LYS A 174 -5.72 -32.99 -54.65
N ASP A 175 -6.91 -32.41 -54.66
CA ASP A 175 -7.26 -31.24 -55.47
C ASP A 175 -6.72 -29.92 -54.89
N LEU A 176 -6.16 -29.95 -53.66
CA LEU A 176 -5.48 -28.84 -53.00
C LEU A 176 -3.95 -28.95 -53.09
N LEU A 177 -3.43 -30.18 -53.03
CA LEU A 177 -1.99 -30.50 -53.10
C LEU A 177 -1.54 -30.82 -54.55
N VAL A 178 -2.05 -30.09 -55.54
CA VAL A 178 -1.93 -30.42 -56.97
C VAL A 178 -0.49 -30.41 -57.48
N LEU A 179 0.38 -29.58 -56.89
CA LEU A 179 1.79 -29.47 -57.24
C LEU A 179 2.67 -30.52 -56.54
N ASN A 180 2.09 -31.33 -55.67
CA ASN A 180 2.80 -32.25 -54.79
C ASN A 180 2.99 -33.62 -55.47
N PRO A 181 4.22 -34.10 -55.71
CA PRO A 181 4.47 -35.32 -56.48
C PRO A 181 3.97 -36.60 -55.79
N SER A 182 3.64 -36.56 -54.49
CA SER A 182 2.97 -37.65 -53.77
C SER A 182 2.01 -37.13 -52.70
N THR A 183 0.74 -36.95 -53.08
CA THR A 183 -0.35 -36.59 -52.17
C THR A 183 -0.48 -37.55 -50.98
N VAL A 184 -0.14 -38.83 -51.16
CA VAL A 184 -0.21 -39.86 -50.12
C VAL A 184 0.83 -39.60 -49.02
N ASP A 185 2.03 -39.17 -49.39
CA ASP A 185 3.09 -38.86 -48.42
C ASP A 185 2.83 -37.54 -47.70
N ALA A 186 2.28 -36.54 -48.39
CA ALA A 186 1.77 -35.32 -47.76
C ALA A 186 0.68 -35.62 -46.73
N LEU A 187 -0.33 -36.43 -47.08
CA LEU A 187 -1.38 -36.89 -46.15
C LEU A 187 -0.81 -37.65 -44.94
N ALA A 188 0.17 -38.53 -45.16
CA ALA A 188 0.83 -39.29 -44.09
C ALA A 188 1.66 -38.39 -43.16
N GLU A 189 2.31 -37.36 -43.68
CA GLU A 189 3.06 -36.38 -42.89
C GLU A 189 2.13 -35.46 -42.10
N LEU A 190 1.04 -34.96 -42.69
CA LEU A 190 0.03 -34.17 -41.98
C LEU A 190 -0.62 -34.96 -40.82
N ALA A 191 -0.92 -36.24 -41.06
CA ALA A 191 -1.45 -37.15 -40.05
C ALA A 191 -0.43 -37.40 -38.92
N SER A 192 0.75 -37.93 -39.25
CA SER A 192 1.75 -38.31 -38.26
C SER A 192 2.45 -37.10 -37.60
N GLY A 193 2.35 -35.91 -38.21
CA GLY A 193 2.79 -34.63 -37.64
C GLY A 193 1.82 -34.04 -36.62
N GLY A 194 0.67 -34.67 -36.38
CA GLY A 194 -0.36 -34.23 -35.44
C GLY A 194 -1.26 -33.09 -35.94
N VAL A 195 -1.24 -32.80 -37.25
CA VAL A 195 -2.09 -31.75 -37.85
C VAL A 195 -3.48 -32.30 -38.12
N LEU A 196 -3.55 -33.53 -38.64
CA LEU A 196 -4.80 -34.26 -38.88
C LEU A 196 -4.90 -35.47 -37.93
N ARG A 197 -6.02 -35.59 -37.23
CA ARG A 197 -6.39 -36.81 -36.49
C ARG A 197 -7.18 -37.75 -37.39
N ARG A 198 -7.03 -39.06 -37.17
CA ARG A 198 -7.75 -40.09 -37.91
C ARG A 198 -8.96 -40.58 -37.13
N GLU A 199 -10.16 -40.41 -37.70
CA GLU A 199 -11.44 -40.85 -37.13
C GLU A 199 -12.08 -41.89 -38.07
N GLY A 200 -11.66 -43.15 -37.90
CA GLY A 200 -12.06 -44.24 -38.77
C GLY A 200 -11.48 -44.09 -40.19
N ALA A 201 -12.36 -44.01 -41.19
CA ALA A 201 -11.98 -43.79 -42.59
C ALA A 201 -11.72 -42.31 -42.96
N ALA A 202 -12.03 -41.38 -42.05
CA ALA A 202 -11.92 -39.94 -42.30
C ALA A 202 -10.76 -39.30 -41.52
N MET A 203 -10.31 -38.14 -41.99
CA MET A 203 -9.37 -37.28 -41.30
C MET A 203 -10.09 -36.02 -40.80
N THR A 204 -9.77 -35.56 -39.59
CA THR A 204 -10.27 -34.33 -38.97
C THR A 204 -9.10 -33.44 -38.56
N LEU A 205 -9.27 -32.11 -38.64
CA LEU A 205 -8.23 -31.14 -38.28
C LEU A 205 -8.15 -31.04 -36.74
N GLU A 206 -6.94 -31.10 -36.18
CA GLU A 206 -6.76 -30.95 -34.73
C GLU A 206 -6.99 -29.49 -34.29
N ARG A 207 -7.56 -29.29 -33.09
CA ARG A 207 -8.07 -27.97 -32.63
C ARG A 207 -7.06 -26.82 -32.78
N PRO A 208 -5.77 -26.94 -32.40
CA PRO A 208 -4.82 -25.85 -32.57
C PRO A 208 -4.64 -25.42 -34.03
N TYR A 209 -4.66 -26.40 -34.95
CA TYR A 209 -4.54 -26.15 -36.39
C TYR A 209 -5.83 -25.64 -37.04
N LEU A 210 -6.99 -25.94 -36.44
CA LEU A 210 -8.27 -25.34 -36.80
C LEU A 210 -8.30 -23.85 -36.43
N VAL A 211 -7.89 -23.49 -35.21
CA VAL A 211 -7.75 -22.09 -34.77
C VAL A 211 -6.77 -21.36 -35.69
N GLU A 212 -5.61 -21.96 -35.95
CA GLU A 212 -4.57 -21.41 -36.82
C GLU A 212 -5.09 -21.17 -38.25
N GLY A 213 -5.78 -22.14 -38.85
CA GLY A 213 -6.37 -21.99 -40.19
C GLY A 213 -7.49 -20.96 -40.26
N LEU A 214 -8.37 -20.89 -39.24
CA LEU A 214 -9.40 -19.86 -39.14
C LEU A 214 -8.78 -18.45 -38.96
N SER A 215 -7.68 -18.33 -38.21
CA SER A 215 -6.95 -17.06 -38.06
C SER A 215 -6.35 -16.57 -39.38
N LEU A 216 -5.82 -17.48 -40.21
CA LEU A 216 -5.28 -17.15 -41.54
C LEU A 216 -6.38 -16.71 -42.50
N LEU A 217 -7.52 -17.41 -42.53
CA LEU A 217 -8.68 -16.99 -43.32
C LEU A 217 -9.19 -15.60 -42.92
N LEU A 218 -9.23 -15.33 -41.61
CA LEU A 218 -9.66 -14.03 -41.08
C LEU A 218 -8.69 -12.91 -41.51
N ILE A 219 -7.38 -13.15 -41.46
CA ILE A 219 -6.37 -12.20 -41.92
C ILE A 219 -6.46 -11.99 -43.45
N ASP A 220 -6.57 -13.05 -44.25
CA ASP A 220 -6.76 -12.95 -45.71
C ASP A 220 -8.03 -12.13 -46.05
N ALA A 221 -9.14 -12.38 -45.34
CA ALA A 221 -10.37 -11.62 -45.51
C ALA A 221 -10.18 -10.13 -45.18
N LEU A 222 -9.58 -9.80 -44.02
CA LEU A 222 -9.40 -8.42 -43.57
C LEU A 222 -8.34 -7.65 -44.37
N THR A 223 -7.30 -8.31 -44.86
CA THR A 223 -6.30 -7.69 -45.74
C THR A 223 -6.89 -7.33 -47.10
N SER A 224 -7.85 -8.12 -47.61
CA SER A 224 -8.59 -7.81 -48.84
C SER A 224 -9.60 -6.64 -48.72
N VAL A 225 -10.01 -6.27 -47.49
CA VAL A 225 -11.03 -5.24 -47.23
C VAL A 225 -10.39 -3.89 -46.90
N THR A 226 -10.54 -2.91 -47.80
CA THR A 226 -10.23 -1.50 -47.52
C THR A 226 -11.39 -0.85 -46.77
N GLY A 227 -11.18 -0.43 -45.52
CA GLY A 227 -12.20 0.18 -44.68
C GLY A 227 -11.64 0.77 -43.38
N THR A 228 -12.51 1.38 -42.58
CA THR A 228 -12.19 1.84 -41.22
C THR A 228 -12.13 0.65 -40.26
N ILE A 229 -11.59 0.88 -39.05
CA ILE A 229 -11.60 -0.13 -37.96
C ILE A 229 -13.02 -0.68 -37.73
N THR A 230 -14.05 0.17 -37.78
CA THR A 230 -15.46 -0.25 -37.64
C THR A 230 -15.88 -1.26 -38.70
N VAL A 231 -15.57 -1.01 -39.98
CA VAL A 231 -15.89 -1.94 -41.09
C VAL A 231 -15.11 -3.24 -40.95
N LEU A 232 -13.85 -3.17 -40.49
CA LEU A 232 -13.05 -4.37 -40.21
C LEU A 232 -13.64 -5.18 -39.05
N ARG A 233 -14.10 -4.52 -37.97
CA ARG A 233 -14.79 -5.18 -36.84
C ARG A 233 -16.13 -5.80 -37.24
N GLU A 234 -16.93 -5.12 -38.07
CA GLU A 234 -18.15 -5.70 -38.64
C GLU A 234 -17.84 -6.96 -39.47
N GLN A 235 -16.74 -6.96 -40.23
CA GLN A 235 -16.30 -8.13 -41.00
C GLN A 235 -15.77 -9.27 -40.11
N ILE A 236 -15.06 -8.97 -39.01
CA ILE A 236 -14.71 -9.99 -37.99
C ILE A 236 -15.99 -10.56 -37.37
N GLY A 237 -16.91 -9.70 -36.97
CA GLY A 237 -18.21 -10.09 -36.42
C GLY A 237 -18.98 -11.02 -37.35
N PHE A 238 -19.05 -10.71 -38.65
CA PHE A 238 -19.66 -11.59 -39.66
C PHE A 238 -18.95 -12.94 -39.77
N PHE A 239 -17.61 -12.94 -39.88
CA PHE A 239 -16.81 -14.18 -39.96
C PHE A 239 -16.99 -15.08 -38.73
N VAL A 240 -17.03 -14.47 -37.54
CA VAL A 240 -17.18 -15.16 -36.26
C VAL A 240 -18.63 -15.58 -36.00
N HIS A 241 -19.63 -14.85 -36.51
CA HIS A 241 -21.05 -15.13 -36.30
C HIS A 241 -21.45 -16.53 -36.77
N ASP A 242 -20.85 -17.05 -37.85
CA ASP A 242 -21.12 -18.43 -38.33
C ASP A 242 -20.42 -19.52 -37.50
N THR A 243 -19.50 -19.15 -36.59
CA THR A 243 -18.81 -20.09 -35.67
C THR A 243 -19.57 -20.34 -34.35
N GLN A 244 -20.86 -19.99 -34.29
CA GLN A 244 -21.69 -19.94 -33.08
C GLN A 244 -21.81 -21.25 -32.28
N ARG A 245 -20.84 -21.50 -31.37
CA ARG A 245 -21.04 -21.87 -29.96
C ARG A 245 -19.74 -21.91 -29.12
N ASN A 246 -19.06 -20.77 -29.04
CA ASN A 246 -18.57 -20.17 -27.78
C ASN A 246 -17.42 -20.83 -26.96
N PRO A 247 -16.37 -21.44 -27.57
CA PRO A 247 -15.04 -21.27 -26.95
C PRO A 247 -13.92 -20.85 -27.91
N LEU A 248 -14.08 -20.99 -29.23
CA LEU A 248 -12.97 -20.77 -30.19
C LEU A 248 -12.76 -19.31 -30.60
N THR A 249 -13.75 -18.43 -30.42
CA THR A 249 -13.67 -17.03 -30.88
C THR A 249 -12.47 -16.29 -30.33
N ALA A 250 -12.24 -16.37 -29.01
CA ALA A 250 -11.10 -15.74 -28.37
C ALA A 250 -9.76 -16.31 -28.87
N GLU A 251 -9.67 -17.63 -29.04
CA GLU A 251 -8.48 -18.32 -29.58
C GLU A 251 -8.16 -17.85 -31.02
N ILE A 252 -9.18 -17.71 -31.87
CA ILE A 252 -9.03 -17.24 -33.27
C ILE A 252 -8.62 -15.77 -33.30
N CYS A 253 -9.29 -14.90 -32.53
CA CYS A 253 -8.95 -13.48 -32.45
C CYS A 253 -7.55 -13.26 -31.85
N ALA A 254 -7.14 -14.05 -30.85
CA ALA A 254 -5.80 -14.00 -30.27
C ALA A 254 -4.73 -14.42 -31.28
N ALA A 255 -4.88 -15.58 -31.93
CA ALA A 255 -3.95 -16.04 -32.96
C ALA A 255 -3.84 -15.05 -34.15
N ALA A 256 -4.97 -14.47 -34.57
CA ALA A 256 -5.01 -13.48 -35.64
C ALA A 256 -4.37 -12.14 -35.23
N ALA A 257 -4.69 -11.61 -34.04
CA ALA A 257 -4.12 -10.38 -33.52
C ALA A 257 -2.59 -10.50 -33.31
N TYR A 258 -2.14 -11.63 -32.74
CA TYR A 258 -0.73 -11.94 -32.59
C TYR A 258 0.01 -11.87 -33.95
N LYS A 259 -0.50 -12.53 -34.98
CA LYS A 259 0.08 -12.50 -36.34
C LYS A 259 0.07 -11.11 -36.96
N ALA A 260 -1.06 -10.40 -36.86
CA ALA A 260 -1.21 -9.04 -37.38
C ALA A 260 -0.27 -8.04 -36.71
N LEU A 261 0.13 -8.29 -35.47
CA LEU A 261 1.15 -7.51 -34.75
C LEU A 261 2.58 -7.91 -35.13
N ALA A 262 2.85 -9.23 -35.20
CA ALA A 262 4.17 -9.78 -35.50
C ALA A 262 4.63 -9.50 -36.94
N ASP A 263 3.70 -9.52 -37.91
CA ASP A 263 3.98 -9.20 -39.30
C ASP A 263 3.78 -7.69 -39.60
N ARG A 264 4.84 -7.05 -40.10
CA ARG A 264 4.86 -5.62 -40.43
C ARG A 264 4.26 -5.31 -41.80
N GLU A 265 4.02 -6.31 -42.64
CA GLU A 265 3.34 -6.13 -43.93
C GLU A 265 1.81 -6.02 -43.75
N ILE A 266 1.28 -6.53 -42.64
CA ILE A 266 -0.13 -6.38 -42.27
C ILE A 266 -0.39 -4.96 -41.76
N ARG A 267 -1.44 -4.32 -42.29
CA ARG A 267 -1.85 -2.95 -41.96
C ARG A 267 -2.21 -2.77 -40.48
N ASP A 268 -1.85 -1.63 -39.91
CA ASP A 268 -2.17 -1.27 -38.51
C ASP A 268 -3.67 -1.39 -38.22
N GLU A 269 -4.57 -0.97 -39.12
CA GLU A 269 -6.02 -1.02 -38.84
C GLU A 269 -6.56 -2.44 -38.66
N VAL A 270 -5.94 -3.44 -39.31
CA VAL A 270 -6.30 -4.86 -39.16
C VAL A 270 -5.86 -5.36 -37.79
N ALA A 271 -4.64 -5.04 -37.36
CA ALA A 271 -4.15 -5.38 -36.03
C ALA A 271 -4.98 -4.72 -34.91
N VAL A 272 -5.39 -3.45 -35.09
CA VAL A 272 -6.26 -2.74 -34.16
C VAL A 272 -7.64 -3.40 -34.07
N ALA A 273 -8.28 -3.70 -35.21
CA ALA A 273 -9.60 -4.31 -35.23
C ALA A 273 -9.63 -5.68 -34.54
N LEU A 274 -8.63 -6.54 -34.83
CA LEU A 274 -8.48 -7.85 -34.21
C LEU A 274 -8.21 -7.77 -32.69
N THR A 275 -7.37 -6.81 -32.26
CA THR A 275 -7.07 -6.62 -30.84
C THR A 275 -8.30 -6.13 -30.08
N LEU A 276 -9.06 -5.18 -30.64
CA LEU A 276 -10.32 -4.71 -30.04
C LEU A 276 -11.36 -5.84 -29.93
N GLU A 277 -11.50 -6.67 -30.97
CA GLU A 277 -12.45 -7.79 -30.93
C GLU A 277 -12.06 -8.86 -29.90
N LEU A 278 -10.76 -9.14 -29.73
CA LEU A 278 -10.27 -10.02 -28.66
C LEU A 278 -10.64 -9.50 -27.27
N LEU A 279 -10.49 -8.19 -27.03
CA LEU A 279 -10.77 -7.58 -25.72
C LEU A 279 -12.27 -7.58 -25.39
N ASP A 280 -13.14 -7.57 -26.39
CA ASP A 280 -14.59 -7.70 -26.22
C ASP A 280 -15.06 -9.18 -26.06
N CYS A 281 -14.16 -10.17 -26.14
CA CYS A 281 -14.50 -11.59 -25.96
C CYS A 281 -14.64 -12.01 -24.48
N GLN A 282 -15.79 -12.56 -24.11
CA GLN A 282 -16.09 -12.99 -22.73
C GLN A 282 -15.16 -14.07 -22.13
N ASN A 283 -14.41 -14.80 -22.96
CA ASN A 283 -13.52 -15.89 -22.55
C ASN A 283 -12.08 -15.69 -23.08
N ALA A 284 -11.60 -14.45 -23.17
CA ALA A 284 -10.21 -14.19 -23.55
C ALA A 284 -9.23 -14.67 -22.46
N ASP A 285 -8.22 -15.44 -22.84
CA ASP A 285 -7.17 -15.86 -21.91
C ASP A 285 -6.31 -14.65 -21.50
N GLN A 286 -6.13 -14.48 -20.19
CA GLN A 286 -5.39 -13.34 -19.65
C GLN A 286 -3.94 -13.28 -20.16
N THR A 287 -3.28 -14.44 -20.30
CA THR A 287 -1.90 -14.55 -20.79
C THR A 287 -1.82 -14.11 -22.25
N SER A 288 -2.79 -14.51 -23.08
CA SER A 288 -2.85 -14.10 -24.49
C SER A 288 -3.14 -12.60 -24.62
N VAL A 289 -4.01 -12.02 -23.77
CA VAL A 289 -4.25 -10.56 -23.74
C VAL A 289 -3.01 -9.78 -23.32
N GLU A 290 -2.34 -10.18 -22.23
CA GLU A 290 -1.09 -9.56 -21.77
C GLU A 290 0.00 -9.63 -22.84
N GLY A 291 0.19 -10.80 -23.46
CA GLY A 291 1.19 -11.01 -24.50
C GLY A 291 0.92 -10.21 -25.77
N ILE A 292 -0.35 -10.04 -26.16
CA ILE A 292 -0.75 -9.23 -27.31
C ILE A 292 -0.57 -7.73 -27.04
N ILE A 293 -0.84 -7.25 -25.82
CA ILE A 293 -0.55 -5.86 -25.44
C ILE A 293 0.97 -5.62 -25.36
N SER A 294 1.75 -6.58 -24.83
CA SER A 294 3.22 -6.53 -24.79
C SER A 294 3.82 -6.50 -26.20
N LEU A 295 3.43 -7.41 -27.08
CA LEU A 295 3.86 -7.43 -28.48
C LEU A 295 3.41 -6.17 -29.23
N GLY A 296 2.15 -5.77 -29.03
CA GLY A 296 1.55 -4.59 -29.64
C GLY A 296 2.30 -3.31 -29.30
N SER A 297 2.91 -3.26 -28.12
CA SER A 297 3.75 -2.14 -27.70
C SER A 297 4.91 -1.85 -28.68
N LYS A 298 5.43 -2.87 -29.38
CA LYS A 298 6.44 -2.68 -30.46
C LYS A 298 5.91 -1.90 -31.69
N ARG A 299 4.60 -1.67 -31.78
CA ARG A 299 3.90 -0.80 -32.76
C ARG A 299 3.07 0.26 -32.01
N PRO A 300 3.68 1.35 -31.49
CA PRO A 300 2.96 2.31 -30.63
C PRO A 300 1.69 2.92 -31.23
N HIS A 301 1.60 3.03 -32.56
CA HIS A 301 0.39 3.51 -33.24
C HIS A 301 -0.79 2.51 -33.18
N VAL A 302 -0.54 1.21 -33.13
CA VAL A 302 -1.58 0.18 -32.94
C VAL A 302 -2.13 0.27 -31.52
N VAL A 303 -1.27 0.26 -30.49
CA VAL A 303 -1.70 0.41 -29.08
C VAL A 303 -2.45 1.74 -28.87
N ALA A 304 -2.02 2.82 -29.53
CA ALA A 304 -2.72 4.09 -29.48
C ALA A 304 -4.16 4.00 -30.00
N GLN A 305 -4.37 3.34 -31.14
CA GLN A 305 -5.69 3.20 -31.75
C GLN A 305 -6.57 2.18 -31.01
N VAL A 306 -5.98 1.13 -30.42
CA VAL A 306 -6.69 0.20 -29.51
C VAL A 306 -7.18 0.95 -28.27
N ALA A 307 -6.33 1.74 -27.61
CA ALA A 307 -6.74 2.55 -26.46
C ALA A 307 -7.80 3.60 -26.84
N GLU A 308 -7.71 4.24 -28.01
CA GLU A 308 -8.77 5.14 -28.50
C GLU A 308 -10.09 4.41 -28.80
N GLY A 309 -10.03 3.17 -29.31
CA GLY A 309 -11.21 2.33 -29.51
C GLY A 309 -11.92 1.97 -28.21
N LEU A 310 -11.16 1.49 -27.21
CA LEU A 310 -11.67 1.13 -25.89
C LEU A 310 -12.29 2.34 -25.18
N TRP A 311 -11.52 3.42 -25.02
CA TRP A 311 -11.94 4.62 -24.29
C TRP A 311 -13.04 5.46 -24.99
N ALA A 312 -13.37 5.15 -26.25
CA ALA A 312 -14.53 5.75 -26.91
C ALA A 312 -15.87 5.18 -26.39
N VAL A 313 -15.88 3.93 -25.94
CA VAL A 313 -17.08 3.20 -25.51
C VAL A 313 -17.31 3.39 -23.99
N GLN A 314 -18.37 2.82 -23.43
CA GLN A 314 -18.70 2.86 -22.00
C GLN A 314 -18.36 1.51 -21.36
N GLY A 315 -17.89 1.50 -20.11
CA GLY A 315 -17.68 0.26 -19.34
C GLY A 315 -16.45 -0.56 -19.71
N VAL A 316 -15.30 0.09 -19.98
CA VAL A 316 -14.01 -0.62 -20.16
C VAL A 316 -13.59 -1.31 -18.86
N ASP A 317 -13.17 -2.57 -18.91
CA ASP A 317 -12.68 -3.31 -17.75
C ASP A 317 -11.39 -2.68 -17.19
N SER A 318 -11.38 -2.41 -15.88
CA SER A 318 -10.23 -1.85 -15.16
C SER A 318 -8.94 -2.67 -15.29
N THR A 319 -9.05 -3.99 -15.48
CA THR A 319 -7.95 -4.92 -15.69
C THR A 319 -7.27 -4.67 -17.03
N ILE A 320 -8.07 -4.46 -18.08
CA ILE A 320 -7.58 -4.09 -19.42
C ILE A 320 -6.94 -2.70 -19.37
N GLU A 321 -7.55 -1.74 -18.66
CA GLU A 321 -6.97 -0.41 -18.50
C GLU A 321 -5.59 -0.45 -17.80
N GLN A 322 -5.41 -1.32 -16.78
CA GLN A 322 -4.12 -1.56 -16.12
C GLN A 322 -3.09 -2.21 -17.05
N MET A 323 -3.46 -3.23 -17.82
CA MET A 323 -2.56 -3.89 -18.79
C MET A 323 -2.04 -2.91 -19.85
N VAL A 324 -2.92 -2.04 -20.36
CA VAL A 324 -2.54 -0.98 -21.31
C VAL A 324 -1.59 0.03 -20.65
N LEU A 325 -1.85 0.45 -19.40
CA LEU A 325 -0.94 1.33 -18.65
C LEU A 325 0.45 0.69 -18.48
N HIS A 326 0.53 -0.57 -18.06
CA HIS A 326 1.79 -1.29 -17.90
C HIS A 326 2.57 -1.39 -19.21
N GLY A 327 1.91 -1.76 -20.33
CA GLY A 327 2.55 -1.79 -21.65
C GLY A 327 3.12 -0.43 -22.07
N LEU A 328 2.36 0.65 -21.86
CA LEU A 328 2.81 2.02 -22.14
C LEU A 328 4.00 2.43 -21.25
N ILE A 329 4.03 2.06 -19.97
CA ILE A 329 5.16 2.31 -19.06
C ILE A 329 6.43 1.57 -19.51
N GLN A 330 6.31 0.32 -19.97
CA GLN A 330 7.49 -0.40 -20.49
C GLN A 330 8.07 0.27 -21.73
N LEU A 331 7.22 0.84 -22.61
CA LEU A 331 7.68 1.59 -23.78
C LEU A 331 8.46 2.86 -23.43
N THR A 332 8.08 3.58 -22.39
CA THR A 332 8.75 4.85 -22.06
C THR A 332 10.17 4.64 -21.52
N LYS A 333 10.47 3.49 -20.91
CA LYS A 333 11.83 3.14 -20.42
C LYS A 333 12.88 3.09 -21.53
N CYS A 334 12.49 2.71 -22.74
CA CYS A 334 13.38 2.58 -23.90
C CYS A 334 13.22 3.73 -24.94
N ALA A 335 12.35 4.70 -24.65
CA ALA A 335 12.04 5.78 -25.58
C ALA A 335 13.17 6.81 -25.69
N LYS A 336 13.29 7.39 -26.89
CA LYS A 336 14.05 8.61 -27.21
C LYS A 336 13.08 9.72 -27.66
N SER A 337 13.52 10.97 -27.69
CA SER A 337 12.67 12.14 -27.98
C SER A 337 11.81 12.02 -29.26
N ASP A 338 12.35 11.43 -30.32
CA ASP A 338 11.66 11.26 -31.62
C ASP A 338 10.89 9.92 -31.74
N SER A 339 10.61 9.23 -30.64
CA SER A 339 9.93 7.93 -30.67
C SER A 339 8.43 8.08 -30.90
N ALA A 340 7.83 7.18 -31.68
CA ALA A 340 6.39 7.17 -31.96
C ALA A 340 5.50 7.27 -30.70
N ILE A 341 5.92 6.65 -29.58
CA ILE A 341 5.22 6.75 -28.29
C ILE A 341 5.17 8.18 -27.72
N VAL A 342 6.24 8.98 -27.89
CA VAL A 342 6.26 10.39 -27.45
C VAL A 342 5.20 11.19 -28.22
N HIS A 343 5.11 10.97 -29.53
CA HIS A 343 4.12 11.63 -30.38
C HIS A 343 2.68 11.19 -30.08
N VAL A 344 2.45 9.90 -29.79
CA VAL A 344 1.14 9.37 -29.35
C VAL A 344 0.69 10.03 -28.05
N LEU A 345 1.52 10.00 -27.01
CA LEU A 345 1.17 10.58 -25.71
C LEU A 345 0.99 12.11 -25.81
N ALA A 346 1.82 12.78 -26.61
CA ALA A 346 1.68 14.21 -26.87
C ALA A 346 0.39 14.56 -27.63
N ARG A 347 -0.08 13.69 -28.55
CA ARG A 347 -1.39 13.83 -29.20
C ARG A 347 -2.52 13.73 -28.18
N TRP A 348 -2.51 12.70 -27.33
CA TRP A 348 -3.52 12.51 -26.28
C TRP A 348 -3.59 13.68 -25.31
N ALA A 349 -2.44 14.17 -24.82
CA ALA A 349 -2.38 15.34 -23.97
C ALA A 349 -2.94 16.62 -24.63
N SER A 350 -2.91 16.70 -25.97
CA SER A 350 -3.45 17.83 -26.76
C SER A 350 -4.98 17.81 -26.94
N PHE A 351 -5.67 16.78 -26.45
CA PHE A 351 -7.11 16.59 -26.66
C PHE A 351 -7.95 17.65 -25.94
N ILE A 352 -8.82 18.32 -26.71
CA ILE A 352 -9.81 19.30 -26.23
C ILE A 352 -11.24 18.96 -26.69
N HIS A 353 -12.23 19.25 -25.84
CA HIS A 353 -13.65 19.05 -26.12
C HIS A 353 -14.45 20.29 -25.73
N GLU A 354 -15.57 20.57 -26.42
CA GLU A 354 -16.37 21.78 -26.17
C GLU A 354 -17.06 21.83 -24.80
N HIS A 355 -17.23 20.69 -24.12
CA HIS A 355 -17.74 20.63 -22.73
C HIS A 355 -16.62 20.48 -21.69
N GLY A 356 -15.35 20.47 -22.10
CA GLY A 356 -14.22 20.22 -21.20
C GLY A 356 -14.26 18.83 -20.57
N GLU A 357 -13.74 18.69 -19.35
CA GLU A 357 -13.80 17.43 -18.57
C GLU A 357 -15.11 17.27 -17.77
N LEU A 358 -16.05 18.23 -17.85
CA LEU A 358 -17.31 18.21 -17.08
C LEU A 358 -18.41 17.43 -17.83
N TYR A 359 -19.04 16.45 -17.16
CA TYR A 359 -20.12 15.67 -17.78
C TYR A 359 -21.46 16.42 -17.80
N ARG A 360 -22.37 15.95 -18.65
CA ARG A 360 -23.41 16.76 -19.31
C ARG A 360 -24.68 17.06 -18.49
N GLN A 361 -24.53 17.43 -17.21
CA GLN A 361 -25.65 17.94 -16.37
C GLN A 361 -25.38 19.31 -15.74
N ASP A 362 -24.12 19.71 -15.53
CA ASP A 362 -23.78 21.08 -15.10
C ASP A 362 -23.76 22.05 -16.29
N ALA A 363 -24.96 22.39 -16.78
CA ALA A 363 -25.18 23.43 -17.80
C ALA A 363 -25.02 24.86 -17.23
N GLY A 364 -23.94 25.08 -16.46
CA GLY A 364 -23.63 26.35 -15.81
C GLY A 364 -22.82 27.31 -16.69
N VAL A 365 -22.55 28.50 -16.13
CA VAL A 365 -21.78 29.58 -16.78
C VAL A 365 -20.37 29.11 -17.22
N LEU A 366 -19.76 28.17 -16.50
CA LEU A 366 -18.43 27.66 -16.80
C LEU A 366 -18.41 26.87 -18.12
N THR A 367 -19.35 25.94 -18.32
CA THR A 367 -19.47 25.13 -19.54
C THR A 367 -19.67 25.99 -20.78
N HIS A 368 -20.46 27.07 -20.68
CA HIS A 368 -20.58 28.06 -21.76
C HIS A 368 -19.27 28.79 -22.09
N LYS A 369 -18.49 29.19 -21.07
CA LYS A 369 -17.17 29.81 -21.27
C LYS A 369 -16.18 28.83 -21.91
N ILE A 370 -16.20 27.56 -21.51
CA ILE A 370 -15.37 26.48 -22.09
C ILE A 370 -15.74 26.28 -23.56
N SER A 371 -17.02 26.10 -23.88
CA SER A 371 -17.50 25.96 -25.27
C SER A 371 -17.10 27.15 -26.14
N ALA A 372 -17.21 28.38 -25.63
CA ALA A 372 -16.80 29.58 -26.36
C ALA A 372 -15.28 29.62 -26.61
N SER A 373 -14.47 29.33 -25.59
CA SER A 373 -13.01 29.25 -25.68
C SER A 373 -12.55 28.18 -26.69
N VAL A 374 -13.06 26.96 -26.54
CA VAL A 374 -12.73 25.81 -27.42
C VAL A 374 -13.15 26.07 -28.86
N ARG A 375 -14.31 26.68 -29.11
CA ARG A 375 -14.75 27.01 -30.49
C ARG A 375 -13.99 28.18 -31.10
N ALA A 376 -13.50 29.13 -30.29
CA ALA A 376 -12.65 30.22 -30.76
C ALA A 376 -11.25 29.75 -31.16
N VAL A 377 -10.68 28.78 -30.42
CA VAL A 377 -9.38 28.17 -30.76
C VAL A 377 -9.53 27.13 -31.87
N ALA A 378 -10.51 26.24 -31.76
CA ALA A 378 -10.70 25.07 -32.63
C ALA A 378 -12.14 24.98 -33.15
N PRO A 379 -12.50 25.72 -34.22
CA PRO A 379 -13.87 25.79 -34.72
C PRO A 379 -14.38 24.46 -35.34
N VAL A 380 -13.47 23.59 -35.79
CA VAL A 380 -13.77 22.28 -36.40
C VAL A 380 -13.10 21.16 -35.59
N ILE A 381 -13.65 19.94 -35.67
CA ILE A 381 -13.06 18.71 -35.11
C ILE A 381 -11.80 18.36 -35.91
N GLY A 382 -10.74 17.92 -35.23
CA GLY A 382 -9.44 17.61 -35.82
C GLY A 382 -8.29 18.43 -35.24
N GLN A 383 -7.14 18.37 -35.90
CA GLN A 383 -5.91 19.04 -35.48
C GLN A 383 -5.94 20.54 -35.85
N VAL A 384 -5.49 21.39 -34.92
CA VAL A 384 -5.44 22.84 -35.07
C VAL A 384 -4.05 23.33 -34.71
N GLN A 385 -3.44 24.10 -35.61
CA GLN A 385 -2.12 24.70 -35.42
C GLN A 385 -2.24 25.99 -34.59
N LEU A 386 -1.45 26.10 -33.53
CA LEU A 386 -1.40 27.28 -32.64
C LEU A 386 -0.30 28.27 -33.03
N THR A 387 0.65 27.84 -33.85
CA THR A 387 1.81 28.59 -34.34
C THR A 387 1.88 28.54 -35.87
N LYS A 388 2.47 29.58 -36.50
CA LYS A 388 2.55 29.70 -37.98
C LYS A 388 3.45 28.65 -38.66
N ASP A 389 4.32 28.01 -37.89
CA ASP A 389 5.21 26.92 -38.33
C ASP A 389 4.54 25.53 -38.20
N GLY A 390 3.34 25.45 -37.64
CA GLY A 390 2.59 24.21 -37.44
C GLY A 390 3.13 23.27 -36.36
N VAL A 391 4.17 23.66 -35.61
CA VAL A 391 4.85 22.78 -34.64
C VAL A 391 4.01 22.51 -33.39
N LEU A 392 3.24 23.49 -32.91
CA LEU A 392 2.37 23.31 -31.74
C LEU A 392 0.92 23.15 -32.18
N THR A 393 0.28 22.04 -31.78
CA THR A 393 -1.09 21.72 -32.18
C THR A 393 -1.95 21.20 -31.05
N LEU A 394 -3.23 21.57 -31.04
CA LEU A 394 -4.28 20.92 -30.26
C LEU A 394 -5.16 20.06 -31.15
N THR A 395 -5.83 19.06 -30.57
CA THR A 395 -6.74 18.18 -31.31
C THR A 395 -8.13 18.27 -30.71
N ARG A 396 -9.08 18.90 -31.41
CA ARG A 396 -10.48 18.90 -30.99
C ARG A 396 -11.12 17.57 -31.34
N ILE A 397 -11.53 16.83 -30.31
CA ILE A 397 -12.15 15.51 -30.41
C ILE A 397 -13.68 15.61 -30.42
N ALA A 398 -14.35 14.65 -31.06
CA ALA A 398 -15.80 14.57 -31.10
C ALA A 398 -16.38 13.89 -29.84
N ASN A 399 -15.74 12.80 -29.41
CA ASN A 399 -16.15 12.00 -28.25
C ASN A 399 -15.42 12.48 -27.00
N GLN A 400 -16.16 13.05 -26.03
CA GLN A 400 -15.62 13.60 -24.79
C GLN A 400 -14.85 12.56 -23.95
N ARG A 401 -15.21 11.27 -24.03
CA ARG A 401 -14.59 10.20 -23.23
C ARG A 401 -13.10 10.03 -23.50
N LEU A 402 -12.64 10.34 -24.72
CA LEU A 402 -11.23 10.29 -25.10
C LEU A 402 -10.36 11.28 -24.31
N LEU A 403 -10.94 12.28 -23.62
CA LEU A 403 -10.19 13.13 -22.68
C LEU A 403 -9.51 12.33 -21.55
N ARG A 404 -10.04 11.15 -21.19
CA ARG A 404 -9.41 10.23 -20.22
C ARG A 404 -7.99 9.81 -20.67
N LEU A 405 -7.73 9.70 -21.98
CA LEU A 405 -6.41 9.34 -22.53
C LEU A 405 -5.35 10.43 -22.31
N ALA A 406 -5.75 11.70 -22.20
CA ALA A 406 -4.83 12.77 -21.82
C ALA A 406 -4.28 12.56 -20.39
N ARG A 407 -5.13 12.09 -19.47
CA ARG A 407 -4.74 11.75 -18.10
C ARG A 407 -3.93 10.45 -18.04
N LEU A 408 -4.26 9.44 -18.85
CA LEU A 408 -3.41 8.25 -19.04
C LEU A 408 -2.01 8.63 -19.51
N ALA A 409 -1.89 9.56 -20.48
CA ALA A 409 -0.60 10.07 -20.94
C ALA A 409 0.18 10.77 -19.80
N LEU A 410 -0.49 11.60 -18.99
CA LEU A 410 0.13 12.24 -17.82
C LEU A 410 0.60 11.21 -16.77
N ALA A 411 -0.19 10.17 -16.50
CA ALA A 411 0.20 9.07 -15.60
C ALA A 411 1.45 8.33 -16.12
N VAL A 412 1.47 7.93 -17.40
CA VAL A 412 2.60 7.25 -18.03
C VAL A 412 3.90 8.08 -17.96
N ILE A 413 3.85 9.38 -18.29
CA ILE A 413 5.06 10.22 -18.26
C ILE A 413 5.53 10.52 -16.82
N SER A 414 4.66 10.37 -15.82
CA SER A 414 5.03 10.53 -14.41
C SER A 414 5.90 9.37 -13.87
N LEU A 415 6.12 8.33 -14.68
CA LEU A 415 7.09 7.26 -14.47
C LEU A 415 8.24 7.24 -15.49
N ALA A 416 8.26 8.18 -16.44
CA ALA A 416 9.25 8.28 -17.50
C ALA A 416 10.25 9.44 -17.28
N ASP A 417 11.26 9.57 -18.16
CA ASP A 417 12.13 10.74 -18.19
C ASP A 417 11.38 11.98 -18.70
N ARG A 418 11.24 12.99 -17.84
CA ARG A 418 10.55 14.25 -18.15
C ARG A 418 11.28 15.08 -19.19
N GLN A 419 12.59 14.91 -19.39
CA GLN A 419 13.30 15.60 -20.49
C GLN A 419 12.83 15.10 -21.86
N ILE A 420 12.61 13.79 -21.99
CA ILE A 420 12.14 13.13 -23.21
C ILE A 420 10.66 13.43 -23.45
N PHE A 421 9.84 13.33 -22.40
CA PHE A 421 8.39 13.47 -22.50
C PHE A 421 7.83 14.87 -22.20
N PHE A 422 8.69 15.90 -22.09
CA PHE A 422 8.31 17.28 -21.77
C PHE A 422 7.15 17.82 -22.62
N GLN A 423 7.15 17.52 -23.93
CA GLN A 423 6.13 17.99 -24.87
C GLN A 423 4.72 17.48 -24.52
N VAL A 424 4.60 16.33 -23.84
CA VAL A 424 3.30 15.79 -23.38
C VAL A 424 2.70 16.69 -22.30
N ALA A 425 3.48 17.04 -21.27
CA ALA A 425 3.04 17.98 -20.23
C ALA A 425 2.79 19.39 -20.79
N PHE A 426 3.60 19.85 -21.74
CA PHE A 426 3.39 21.14 -22.40
C PHE A 426 2.10 21.18 -23.25
N ASN A 427 1.80 20.12 -24.01
CA ASN A 427 0.53 20.00 -24.73
C ASN A 427 -0.68 19.95 -23.78
N SER A 428 -0.55 19.27 -22.64
CA SER A 428 -1.56 19.26 -21.58
C SER A 428 -1.83 20.67 -21.03
N LEU A 429 -0.78 21.46 -20.78
CA LEU A 429 -0.91 22.86 -20.34
C LEU A 429 -1.58 23.75 -21.40
N LEU A 430 -1.28 23.53 -22.68
CA LEU A 430 -1.96 24.22 -23.79
C LEU A 430 -3.46 23.86 -23.81
N ALA A 431 -3.81 22.59 -23.73
CA ALA A 431 -5.19 22.12 -23.68
C ALA A 431 -5.95 22.67 -22.45
N ASP A 432 -5.30 22.67 -21.28
CA ASP A 432 -5.81 23.21 -20.03
C ASP A 432 -6.09 24.71 -20.09
N SER A 433 -5.24 25.49 -20.79
CA SER A 433 -5.46 26.93 -20.98
C SER A 433 -6.70 27.27 -21.80
N VAL A 434 -7.16 26.34 -22.65
CA VAL A 434 -8.36 26.49 -23.48
C VAL A 434 -9.60 25.96 -22.75
N MET A 435 -9.49 24.81 -22.08
CA MET A 435 -10.60 24.13 -21.41
C MET A 435 -10.81 24.54 -19.93
N MET A 436 -9.86 25.24 -19.31
CA MET A 436 -9.91 25.68 -17.90
C MET A 436 -10.13 24.51 -16.91
N THR A 437 -9.31 23.47 -17.02
CA THR A 437 -9.40 22.23 -16.22
C THR A 437 -8.42 22.21 -15.03
N SER A 438 -8.32 21.06 -14.34
CA SER A 438 -7.33 20.78 -13.30
C SER A 438 -5.98 20.26 -13.84
N ARG A 439 -5.89 19.89 -15.13
CA ARG A 439 -4.68 19.36 -15.77
C ARG A 439 -3.45 20.24 -15.58
N GLY A 440 -3.63 21.56 -15.46
CA GLY A 440 -2.54 22.49 -15.17
C GLY A 440 -1.77 22.16 -13.88
N ASN A 441 -2.48 21.76 -12.82
CA ASN A 441 -1.88 21.40 -11.54
C ASN A 441 -1.12 20.07 -11.65
N ILE A 442 -1.73 19.06 -12.28
CA ILE A 442 -1.12 17.73 -12.52
C ILE A 442 0.15 17.87 -13.38
N SER A 443 0.10 18.68 -14.45
CA SER A 443 1.23 18.90 -15.35
C SER A 443 2.37 19.64 -14.65
N GLY A 444 2.06 20.64 -13.82
CA GLY A 444 3.02 21.32 -12.97
C GLY A 444 3.69 20.38 -11.95
N TRP A 445 2.92 19.49 -11.32
CA TRP A 445 3.46 18.48 -10.42
C TRP A 445 4.39 17.47 -11.13
N ILE A 446 4.02 16.98 -12.31
CA ILE A 446 4.84 16.03 -13.09
C ILE A 446 6.20 16.63 -13.48
N LEU A 447 6.22 17.92 -13.85
CA LEU A 447 7.44 18.65 -14.18
C LEU A 447 8.25 19.00 -12.92
N GLY A 448 7.58 19.47 -11.86
CA GLY A 448 8.19 19.77 -10.55
C GLY A 448 8.75 18.55 -9.81
N SER A 449 8.30 17.35 -10.16
CA SER A 449 8.82 16.05 -9.70
C SER A 449 9.86 15.42 -10.64
N SER A 450 10.37 16.17 -11.63
CA SER A 450 11.44 15.68 -12.50
C SER A 450 12.74 15.44 -11.73
N ARG A 451 13.33 14.25 -11.91
CA ARG A 451 14.68 13.89 -11.41
C ARG A 451 15.83 14.44 -12.29
N SER A 452 15.49 15.11 -13.38
CA SER A 452 16.41 15.75 -14.32
C SER A 452 16.09 17.25 -14.44
N SER A 453 17.09 18.12 -14.68
CA SER A 453 16.84 19.55 -14.94
C SER A 453 15.97 19.73 -16.19
N LEU A 454 15.11 20.76 -16.19
CA LEU A 454 14.19 21.10 -17.29
C LEU A 454 14.44 22.51 -17.85
N ASP A 455 15.51 23.18 -17.43
CA ASP A 455 15.77 24.60 -17.71
C ASP A 455 15.80 24.89 -19.22
N GLN A 456 16.41 24.02 -20.02
CA GLN A 456 16.48 24.18 -21.48
C GLN A 456 15.10 24.04 -22.14
N GLN A 457 14.35 23.00 -21.76
CA GLN A 457 13.01 22.71 -22.28
C GLN A 457 12.03 23.84 -21.91
N VAL A 458 12.06 24.30 -20.66
CA VAL A 458 11.21 25.40 -20.17
C VAL A 458 11.59 26.73 -20.83
N THR A 459 12.88 27.05 -20.96
CA THR A 459 13.31 28.27 -21.66
C THR A 459 12.81 28.29 -23.11
N ALA A 460 12.97 27.18 -23.83
CA ALA A 460 12.46 27.04 -25.20
C ALA A 460 10.92 27.12 -25.27
N ALA A 461 10.21 26.54 -24.30
CA ALA A 461 8.75 26.59 -24.23
C ALA A 461 8.24 28.01 -23.94
N VAL A 462 8.84 28.73 -23.00
CA VAL A 462 8.48 30.12 -22.66
C VAL A 462 8.65 31.04 -23.86
N GLN A 463 9.74 30.90 -24.63
CA GLN A 463 9.93 31.64 -25.89
C GLN A 463 8.84 31.31 -26.93
N ARG A 464 8.41 30.04 -27.05
CA ARG A 464 7.35 29.62 -27.98
C ARG A 464 5.96 30.11 -27.58
N ILE A 465 5.67 30.31 -26.29
CA ILE A 465 4.36 30.77 -25.80
C ILE A 465 4.00 32.16 -26.37
N GLU A 466 4.97 33.04 -26.53
CA GLU A 466 4.74 34.36 -27.11
C GLU A 466 4.23 34.27 -28.56
N ALA A 467 4.69 33.29 -29.33
CA ALA A 467 4.29 33.06 -30.72
C ALA A 467 2.89 32.44 -30.90
N LEU A 468 2.24 31.97 -29.83
CA LEU A 468 0.88 31.40 -29.90
C LEU A 468 -0.15 32.47 -30.28
N SER A 469 -0.84 32.32 -31.41
CA SER A 469 -1.82 33.33 -31.87
C SER A 469 -3.23 33.11 -31.34
N LEU A 470 -3.61 31.87 -31.04
CA LEU A 470 -4.97 31.48 -30.66
C LEU A 470 -5.18 31.37 -29.13
N ILE A 471 -4.11 31.29 -28.34
CA ILE A 471 -4.21 31.20 -26.88
C ILE A 471 -4.31 32.61 -26.27
N SER A 472 -5.27 32.79 -25.35
CA SER A 472 -5.52 34.07 -24.67
C SER A 472 -4.31 34.53 -23.83
N VAL A 473 -4.18 35.85 -23.61
CA VAL A 473 -3.08 36.42 -22.81
C VAL A 473 -3.02 35.82 -21.40
N GLU A 474 -4.17 35.61 -20.76
CA GLU A 474 -4.22 34.97 -19.43
C GLU A 474 -3.87 33.48 -19.50
N GLY A 475 -4.26 32.77 -20.56
CA GLY A 475 -3.84 31.39 -20.82
C GLY A 475 -2.32 31.28 -20.97
N LYS A 476 -1.70 32.16 -21.77
CA LYS A 476 -0.24 32.26 -21.92
C LYS A 476 0.45 32.50 -20.58
N ARG A 477 -0.05 33.45 -19.78
CA ARG A 477 0.48 33.78 -18.45
C ARG A 477 0.41 32.58 -17.50
N ARG A 478 -0.74 31.90 -17.42
CA ARG A 478 -0.92 30.69 -16.59
C ARG A 478 0.06 29.58 -16.99
N ILE A 479 0.25 29.32 -18.29
CA ILE A 479 1.22 28.32 -18.76
C ILE A 479 2.66 28.74 -18.40
N ARG A 480 3.06 30.00 -18.68
CA ARG A 480 4.39 30.53 -18.32
C ARG A 480 4.65 30.37 -16.83
N ARG A 481 3.68 30.73 -15.97
CA ARG A 481 3.81 30.61 -14.51
C ARG A 481 4.06 29.16 -14.09
N ILE A 482 3.21 28.22 -14.51
CA ILE A 482 3.33 26.80 -14.14
C ILE A 482 4.66 26.20 -14.62
N LEU A 483 5.09 26.48 -15.85
CA LEU A 483 6.37 26.00 -16.38
C LEU A 483 7.56 26.53 -15.58
N LEU A 484 7.59 27.84 -15.30
CA LEU A 484 8.66 28.48 -14.54
C LEU A 484 8.70 27.95 -13.10
N GLU A 485 7.55 27.90 -12.42
CA GLU A 485 7.43 27.35 -11.05
C GLU A 485 7.91 25.90 -10.97
N SER A 486 7.70 25.09 -12.01
CA SER A 486 8.12 23.69 -12.04
C SER A 486 9.65 23.50 -12.02
N THR A 487 10.45 24.47 -12.47
CA THR A 487 11.90 24.29 -12.64
C THR A 487 12.71 24.34 -11.34
N ALA A 488 12.27 25.08 -10.31
CA ALA A 488 13.07 25.30 -9.10
C ALA A 488 14.50 25.83 -9.36
N THR A 489 14.67 26.71 -10.35
CA THR A 489 16.00 27.15 -10.81
C THR A 489 16.22 28.66 -10.67
N PRO A 490 17.37 29.12 -10.12
CA PRO A 490 17.69 30.54 -10.04
C PRO A 490 17.88 31.19 -11.42
N SER A 491 18.21 30.41 -12.47
CA SER A 491 18.42 30.92 -13.83
C SER A 491 17.16 31.56 -14.45
N LEU A 492 15.98 31.19 -13.96
CA LEU A 492 14.68 31.65 -14.44
C LEU A 492 13.94 32.57 -13.45
N ALA A 493 14.56 32.92 -12.32
CA ALA A 493 13.91 33.61 -11.21
C ALA A 493 13.30 34.96 -11.60
N VAL A 494 14.04 35.75 -12.39
CA VAL A 494 13.60 37.05 -12.90
C VAL A 494 12.33 36.89 -13.73
N GLN A 495 12.29 35.90 -14.64
CA GLN A 495 11.10 35.66 -15.48
C GLN A 495 9.88 35.25 -14.65
N LEU A 496 10.05 34.45 -13.61
CA LEU A 496 8.97 34.05 -12.72
C LEU A 496 8.44 35.24 -11.91
N SER A 497 9.33 36.08 -11.37
CA SER A 497 8.93 37.29 -10.63
C SER A 497 8.08 38.24 -11.48
N THR A 498 8.47 38.49 -12.74
CA THR A 498 7.68 39.30 -13.69
C THR A 498 6.31 38.69 -13.95
N VAL A 499 6.23 37.38 -14.21
CA VAL A 499 4.96 36.68 -14.46
C VAL A 499 4.02 36.72 -13.25
N ARG A 500 4.56 36.63 -12.03
CA ARG A 500 3.78 36.77 -10.78
C ARG A 500 3.24 38.18 -10.60
N GLN A 501 4.08 39.21 -10.77
CA GLN A 501 3.63 40.61 -10.73
C GLN A 501 2.54 40.91 -11.76
N GLU A 502 2.67 40.39 -12.98
CA GLU A 502 1.63 40.50 -14.00
C GLU A 502 0.30 39.81 -13.59
N SER A 503 0.37 38.63 -12.96
CA SER A 503 -0.80 37.90 -12.44
C SER A 503 -1.48 38.68 -11.30
N GLU A 504 -0.71 39.23 -10.36
CA GLU A 504 -1.23 40.03 -9.25
C GLU A 504 -1.95 41.28 -9.76
N VAL A 505 -1.34 42.04 -10.67
CA VAL A 505 -1.96 43.22 -11.30
C VAL A 505 -3.24 42.84 -12.05
N ALA A 506 -3.26 41.70 -12.74
CA ALA A 506 -4.46 41.20 -13.41
C ALA A 506 -5.59 40.87 -12.43
N MET A 507 -5.29 40.21 -11.30
CA MET A 507 -6.30 39.91 -10.28
C MET A 507 -6.89 41.17 -9.64
N HIS A 508 -6.06 42.19 -9.36
CA HIS A 508 -6.54 43.48 -8.83
C HIS A 508 -7.48 44.19 -9.81
N ASN A 509 -7.20 44.13 -11.12
CA ASN A 509 -8.00 44.77 -12.15
C ASN A 509 -9.34 44.08 -12.45
N VAL A 510 -9.57 42.84 -12.00
CA VAL A 510 -10.83 42.09 -12.22
C VAL A 510 -11.92 42.47 -11.21
N GLY A 511 -11.65 43.35 -10.25
CA GLY A 511 -12.69 43.90 -9.37
C GLY A 511 -13.25 42.88 -8.37
N LEU A 512 -12.42 41.96 -7.90
CA LEU A 512 -12.65 41.14 -6.70
C LEU A 512 -11.89 41.75 -5.51
N PRO A 513 -12.33 42.88 -4.93
CA PRO A 513 -11.62 43.50 -3.82
C PRO A 513 -11.75 42.64 -2.56
N GLY A 514 -10.63 42.12 -2.05
CA GLY A 514 -10.26 41.96 -0.63
C GLY A 514 -11.20 41.31 0.40
N LEU A 515 -12.41 40.90 0.05
CA LEU A 515 -13.48 40.50 0.97
C LEU A 515 -13.69 38.99 1.06
N PHE A 516 -13.06 38.22 0.16
CA PHE A 516 -13.15 36.75 0.10
C PHE A 516 -11.79 36.03 0.04
N GLY A 517 -10.68 36.77 -0.02
CA GLY A 517 -9.34 36.21 0.12
C GLY A 517 -8.94 36.12 1.59
N ASN A 518 -8.34 34.99 2.02
CA ASN A 518 -7.64 34.98 3.30
C ASN A 518 -6.48 35.99 3.22
N PRO A 519 -6.37 36.97 4.14
CA PRO A 519 -5.26 37.91 4.14
C PRO A 519 -3.92 37.19 4.38
N THR A 520 -2.84 37.72 3.82
CA THR A 520 -1.48 37.30 4.20
C THR A 520 -1.22 37.64 5.66
N ARG A 521 -0.24 36.97 6.29
CA ARG A 521 0.17 37.22 7.69
C ARG A 521 0.50 38.70 7.95
N GLU A 522 1.08 39.38 6.96
CA GLU A 522 1.41 40.81 6.99
C GLU A 522 0.17 41.70 6.89
N ALA A 523 -0.76 41.38 5.98
CA ALA A 523 -2.02 42.12 5.83
C ALA A 523 -3.04 41.85 6.95
N LEU A 524 -2.86 40.78 7.74
CA LEU A 524 -3.81 40.34 8.76
C LEU A 524 -4.03 41.39 9.85
N GLN A 525 -3.01 42.11 10.30
CA GLN A 525 -3.19 43.16 11.31
C GLN A 525 -4.15 44.26 10.83
N THR A 526 -3.99 44.70 9.58
CA THR A 526 -4.89 45.67 8.94
C THR A 526 -6.29 45.10 8.71
N PHE A 527 -6.41 43.81 8.39
CA PHE A 527 -7.69 43.12 8.24
C PHE A 527 -8.48 43.05 9.56
N LEU A 528 -7.83 42.71 10.68
CA LEU A 528 -8.47 42.63 12.00
C LEU A 528 -8.90 44.01 12.52
N GLY A 529 -8.14 45.06 12.21
CA GLY A 529 -8.49 46.46 12.52
C GLY A 529 -9.58 47.06 11.61
N ASN A 530 -10.02 46.38 10.56
CA ASN A 530 -10.99 46.95 9.61
C ASN A 530 -12.44 46.78 10.10
N GLY A 531 -13.08 47.89 10.46
CA GLY A 531 -14.49 47.92 10.89
C GLY A 531 -15.53 47.54 9.83
N ALA A 532 -15.15 47.42 8.55
CA ALA A 532 -16.02 46.90 7.49
C ALA A 532 -16.05 45.35 7.43
N VAL A 533 -15.12 44.68 8.12
CA VAL A 533 -15.06 43.21 8.20
C VAL A 533 -15.87 42.73 9.40
N LYS A 534 -16.81 41.81 9.16
CA LYS A 534 -17.61 41.17 10.23
C LYS A 534 -16.73 40.44 11.24
N PHE A 535 -17.09 40.50 12.52
CA PHE A 535 -16.28 39.92 13.59
C PHE A 535 -16.08 38.40 13.45
N GLU A 536 -17.09 37.67 12.97
CA GLU A 536 -17.02 36.23 12.71
C GLU A 536 -15.94 35.90 11.65
N ALA A 537 -15.79 36.75 10.64
CA ALA A 537 -14.73 36.62 9.65
C ALA A 537 -13.34 37.00 10.21
N LYS A 538 -13.28 37.94 11.17
CA LYS A 538 -12.03 38.25 11.88
C LYS A 538 -11.56 37.05 12.72
N ILE A 539 -12.42 36.47 13.55
CA ILE A 539 -12.05 35.32 14.41
C ILE A 539 -11.67 34.08 13.59
N ALA A 540 -12.38 33.79 12.50
CA ALA A 540 -12.08 32.65 11.63
C ALA A 540 -10.71 32.70 10.94
N VAL A 541 -10.13 33.90 10.76
CA VAL A 541 -8.76 34.06 10.26
C VAL A 541 -7.76 34.21 11.41
N ALA A 542 -8.12 34.93 12.48
CA ALA A 542 -7.29 35.16 13.65
C ALA A 542 -6.92 33.87 14.40
N SER A 543 -7.85 32.91 14.51
CA SER A 543 -7.67 31.66 15.27
C SER A 543 -6.53 30.79 14.73
N LYS A 544 -6.29 30.85 13.41
CA LYS A 544 -5.19 30.16 12.71
C LYS A 544 -3.79 30.56 13.21
N TYR A 545 -3.68 31.70 13.90
CA TYR A 545 -2.43 32.25 14.44
C TYR A 545 -2.39 32.26 15.97
N ALA A 546 -3.39 31.71 16.66
CA ALA A 546 -3.47 31.80 18.13
C ALA A 546 -2.29 31.13 18.86
N SER A 547 -1.80 30.00 18.32
CA SER A 547 -0.62 29.29 18.81
C SER A 547 0.71 29.95 18.39
N ASP A 548 0.69 31.00 17.57
CA ASP A 548 1.87 31.74 17.14
C ASP A 548 2.21 32.90 18.08
N LEU A 549 3.15 32.64 18.99
CA LEU A 549 3.67 33.63 19.95
C LEU A 549 4.23 34.90 19.30
N THR A 550 4.65 34.83 18.03
CA THR A 550 5.28 35.96 17.31
C THR A 550 4.28 36.87 16.61
N PHE A 551 3.03 36.44 16.43
CA PHE A 551 1.97 37.29 15.89
C PHE A 551 1.41 38.23 16.97
N LYS A 552 1.23 39.51 16.62
CA LYS A 552 0.63 40.52 17.50
C LYS A 552 -0.76 40.90 17.01
N TYR A 553 -1.75 40.73 17.86
CA TYR A 553 -3.14 41.12 17.61
C TYR A 553 -3.35 42.62 17.93
N PRO A 554 -4.18 43.36 17.18
CA PRO A 554 -4.53 44.74 17.50
C PRO A 554 -5.39 44.85 18.79
N ASP A 555 -5.14 45.86 19.63
CA ASP A 555 -5.82 46.04 20.91
C ASP A 555 -7.35 46.21 20.77
N ASP A 556 -7.81 46.86 19.70
CA ASP A 556 -9.23 47.01 19.37
C ASP A 556 -9.89 45.64 19.13
N PHE A 557 -9.22 44.73 18.41
CA PHE A 557 -9.69 43.38 18.18
C PHE A 557 -9.67 42.54 19.47
N VAL A 558 -8.67 42.70 20.33
CA VAL A 558 -8.63 42.04 21.65
C VAL A 558 -9.80 42.52 22.53
N SER A 559 -10.15 43.80 22.46
CA SER A 559 -11.29 44.38 23.18
C SER A 559 -12.63 43.89 22.64
N GLU A 560 -12.78 43.81 21.32
CA GLU A 560 -13.94 43.24 20.63
C GLU A 560 -14.12 41.74 20.98
N LEU A 561 -13.03 40.97 20.97
CA LEU A 561 -12.97 39.56 21.37
C LEU A 561 -13.35 39.33 22.84
N ARG A 562 -12.85 40.18 23.76
CA ARG A 562 -13.19 40.12 25.18
C ARG A 562 -14.70 40.34 25.38
N SER A 563 -15.27 41.35 24.74
CA SER A 563 -16.70 41.64 24.79
C SER A 563 -17.55 40.51 24.19
N TYR A 564 -17.13 39.95 23.05
CA TYR A 564 -17.82 38.82 22.41
C TYR A 564 -17.79 37.57 23.29
N GLY A 565 -16.62 37.21 23.83
CA GLY A 565 -16.45 36.04 24.72
C GLY A 565 -17.26 36.14 26.01
N GLN A 566 -17.36 37.33 26.61
CA GLN A 566 -18.18 37.58 27.81
C GLN A 566 -19.69 37.46 27.57
N ASN A 567 -20.14 37.66 26.33
CA ASN A 567 -21.56 37.57 25.95
C ASN A 567 -21.86 36.29 25.14
N PHE A 568 -20.92 35.37 25.04
CA PHE A 568 -21.08 34.15 24.25
C PHE A 568 -22.14 33.24 24.89
N PRO A 569 -23.15 32.74 24.13
CA PRO A 569 -24.26 31.95 24.68
C PRO A 569 -23.84 30.50 24.98
N ILE A 570 -22.91 30.32 25.93
CA ILE A 570 -22.24 29.06 26.23
C ILE A 570 -23.21 27.93 26.62
N ALA A 571 -24.35 28.26 27.22
CA ALA A 571 -25.42 27.32 27.56
C ALA A 571 -25.96 26.54 26.35
N ASN A 572 -25.92 27.12 25.14
CA ASN A 572 -26.44 26.49 23.92
C ASN A 572 -25.52 25.40 23.34
N ARG A 573 -24.25 25.33 23.76
CA ARG A 573 -23.29 24.31 23.27
C ARG A 573 -23.73 22.88 23.60
N ARG A 574 -23.48 21.93 22.70
CA ARG A 574 -23.85 20.51 22.83
C ARG A 574 -22.65 19.56 22.81
N VAL A 575 -21.83 19.62 21.76
CA VAL A 575 -20.50 18.98 21.66
C VAL A 575 -20.42 17.43 21.84
N VAL A 576 -21.01 16.53 21.06
CA VAL A 576 -21.79 16.56 19.81
C VAL A 576 -22.69 15.31 19.75
N LEU A 577 -23.92 15.43 19.24
CA LEU A 577 -24.61 14.34 18.49
C LEU A 577 -25.22 14.89 17.18
N ALA A 578 -25.62 16.16 17.22
CA ALA A 578 -25.47 17.11 16.11
C ALA A 578 -24.79 18.39 16.65
N ARG A 579 -23.94 19.04 15.87
CA ARG A 579 -23.26 20.30 16.26
C ARG A 579 -24.22 21.48 16.19
N THR A 580 -24.15 22.41 17.14
CA THR A 580 -24.83 23.71 17.03
C THR A 580 -23.95 24.76 16.36
N VAL A 581 -24.50 25.96 16.10
CA VAL A 581 -23.69 27.10 15.62
C VAL A 581 -22.66 27.49 16.68
N GLU A 582 -23.04 27.50 17.95
CA GLU A 582 -22.16 27.79 19.08
C GLU A 582 -21.05 26.74 19.25
N ASP A 583 -21.28 25.47 18.89
CA ASP A 583 -20.20 24.47 18.85
C ASP A 583 -19.17 24.82 17.76
N HIS A 584 -19.61 25.31 16.60
CA HIS A 584 -18.72 25.74 15.52
C HIS A 584 -18.00 27.07 15.81
N ASP A 585 -18.66 28.02 16.45
CA ASP A 585 -18.06 29.30 16.83
C ASP A 585 -17.05 29.13 17.98
N TRP A 586 -17.29 28.21 18.92
CA TRP A 586 -16.34 27.90 19.99
C TRP A 586 -15.02 27.32 19.47
N ASP A 587 -15.06 26.42 18.47
CA ASP A 587 -13.86 25.86 17.82
C ASP A 587 -12.92 26.96 17.25
N LEU A 588 -13.47 28.16 16.93
CA LEU A 588 -12.71 29.33 16.48
C LEU A 588 -12.34 30.28 17.63
N LEU A 589 -13.22 30.42 18.63
CA LEU A 589 -13.11 31.37 19.73
C LEU A 589 -12.17 30.90 20.85
N GLU A 590 -12.23 29.62 21.21
CA GLU A 590 -11.47 29.01 22.31
C GLU A 590 -9.96 29.28 22.26
N PRO A 591 -9.23 29.01 21.15
CA PRO A 591 -7.80 29.29 21.10
C PRO A 591 -7.48 30.80 21.22
N LEU A 592 -8.37 31.67 20.72
CA LEU A 592 -8.19 33.12 20.85
C LEU A 592 -8.39 33.59 22.29
N LEU A 593 -9.40 33.07 22.99
CA LEU A 593 -9.59 33.36 24.41
C LEU A 593 -8.45 32.80 25.26
N CYS A 594 -8.01 31.56 25.03
CA CYS A 594 -6.85 30.98 25.70
C CYS A 594 -5.57 31.83 25.54
N ARG A 595 -5.38 32.45 24.36
CA ARG A 595 -4.19 33.26 24.05
C ARG A 595 -4.26 34.69 24.59
N LEU A 596 -5.44 35.31 24.60
CA LEU A 596 -5.60 36.77 24.76
C LEU A 596 -6.49 37.18 25.96
N CYS A 597 -7.43 36.33 26.36
CA CYS A 597 -8.42 36.59 27.41
C CYS A 597 -8.66 35.33 28.28
N PRO A 598 -7.61 34.76 28.92
CA PRO A 598 -7.71 33.48 29.63
C PRO A 598 -8.67 33.52 30.84
N ASP A 599 -8.91 34.71 31.40
CA ASP A 599 -9.90 34.96 32.43
C ASP A 599 -11.35 34.80 31.92
N VAL A 600 -11.62 35.26 30.69
CA VAL A 600 -12.91 35.08 30.01
C VAL A 600 -13.11 33.62 29.60
N TYR A 601 -12.07 32.95 29.12
CA TYR A 601 -12.09 31.51 28.85
C TYR A 601 -12.49 30.71 30.10
N LYS A 602 -11.81 30.94 31.24
CA LYS A 602 -12.13 30.24 32.49
C LYS A 602 -13.59 30.46 32.91
N ALA A 603 -14.07 31.70 32.89
CA ALA A 603 -15.44 32.02 33.25
C ALA A 603 -16.47 31.27 32.37
N ALA A 604 -16.31 31.33 31.04
CA ALA A 604 -17.19 30.66 30.11
C ALA A 604 -17.20 29.13 30.29
N VAL A 605 -16.04 28.50 30.52
CA VAL A 605 -15.97 27.05 30.78
C VAL A 605 -16.64 26.67 32.10
N LEU A 606 -16.47 27.44 33.17
CA LEU A 606 -17.17 27.18 34.44
C LEU A 606 -18.70 27.33 34.29
N ASP A 607 -19.17 28.30 33.52
CA ASP A 607 -20.60 28.47 33.22
C ASP A 607 -21.15 27.31 32.36
N PHE A 608 -20.35 26.78 31.42
CA PHE A 608 -20.69 25.55 30.67
C PHE A 608 -20.81 24.33 31.60
N ILE A 609 -19.92 24.21 32.59
CA ILE A 609 -19.92 23.09 33.54
C ILE A 609 -21.15 23.17 34.46
N ARG A 610 -21.41 24.34 35.04
CA ARG A 610 -22.57 24.59 35.92
C ARG A 610 -23.91 24.42 35.21
N GLY A 611 -23.94 24.58 33.89
CA GLY A 611 -25.13 24.34 33.04
C GLY A 611 -25.66 22.89 33.03
N ILE A 612 -24.99 21.92 33.65
CA ILE A 612 -25.46 20.52 33.75
C ILE A 612 -26.85 20.39 34.42
N GLU A 613 -27.19 21.25 35.37
CA GLU A 613 -28.51 21.23 36.04
C GLU A 613 -29.68 21.43 35.06
N GLN A 614 -29.43 22.15 33.97
CA GLN A 614 -30.42 22.50 32.93
C GLN A 614 -30.47 21.47 31.79
N ARG A 615 -29.71 20.36 31.89
CA ARG A 615 -29.63 19.32 30.86
C ARG A 615 -30.35 18.07 31.32
N GLU A 616 -31.17 17.53 30.41
CA GLU A 616 -31.93 16.29 30.56
C GLU A 616 -31.66 15.36 29.35
N ASP A 617 -31.94 14.06 29.52
CA ASP A 617 -31.89 13.01 28.49
C ASP A 617 -30.67 13.06 27.55
N GLU A 618 -30.88 13.08 26.23
CA GLU A 618 -29.83 12.96 25.21
C GLU A 618 -28.86 14.16 25.16
N ALA A 619 -29.17 15.27 25.83
CA ALA A 619 -28.30 16.46 25.85
C ALA A 619 -27.13 16.37 26.84
N ILE A 620 -27.19 15.42 27.78
CA ILE A 620 -26.13 15.18 28.78
C ILE A 620 -24.99 14.35 28.20
N TYR A 621 -25.31 13.35 27.39
CA TYR A 621 -24.34 12.46 26.75
C TYR A 621 -23.24 13.23 25.99
N PRO A 622 -23.53 14.20 25.09
CA PRO A 622 -22.50 14.98 24.43
C PRO A 622 -21.80 15.98 25.37
N TRP A 623 -22.52 16.60 26.31
CA TRP A 623 -21.93 17.52 27.29
C TRP A 623 -20.83 16.85 28.11
N LEU A 624 -20.99 15.58 28.48
CA LEU A 624 -20.02 14.84 29.29
C LEU A 624 -18.64 14.73 28.64
N PHE A 625 -18.58 14.38 27.35
CA PHE A 625 -17.29 14.24 26.65
C PHE A 625 -16.55 15.58 26.55
N ALA A 626 -17.28 16.70 26.50
CA ALA A 626 -16.68 18.03 26.57
C ALA A 626 -16.27 18.42 28.00
N ALA A 627 -17.08 18.10 29.01
CA ALA A 627 -16.81 18.44 30.41
C ALA A 627 -15.61 17.69 31.00
N ASP A 628 -15.38 16.44 30.58
CA ASP A 628 -14.24 15.60 30.97
C ASP A 628 -12.90 16.31 30.66
N GLY A 629 -12.83 16.93 29.47
CA GLY A 629 -11.67 17.70 29.02
C GLY A 629 -11.34 18.93 29.86
N TYR A 630 -12.20 19.36 30.80
CA TYR A 630 -11.98 20.54 31.64
C TYR A 630 -11.72 20.23 33.13
N LEU A 631 -11.53 18.96 33.52
CA LEU A 631 -11.33 18.53 34.91
C LEU A 631 -10.32 19.39 35.71
N SER A 632 -9.17 19.70 35.09
CA SER A 632 -8.11 20.55 35.66
C SER A 632 -8.53 22.00 36.02
N LEU A 633 -9.74 22.43 35.64
CA LEU A 633 -10.28 23.77 35.89
C LEU A 633 -11.34 23.79 37.00
N PHE A 634 -11.80 22.63 37.50
CA PHE A 634 -12.89 22.56 38.46
C PHE A 634 -12.51 23.13 39.82
N GLU A 635 -13.39 23.93 40.41
CA GLU A 635 -13.33 24.34 41.80
C GLU A 635 -14.26 23.44 42.65
N LEU A 636 -14.10 23.44 43.98
CA LEU A 636 -14.90 22.58 44.87
C LEU A 636 -16.42 22.76 44.72
N ALA A 637 -16.86 23.95 44.29
CA ALA A 637 -18.27 24.21 43.97
C ALA A 637 -18.74 23.40 42.75
N ASP A 638 -17.93 23.30 41.71
CA ASP A 638 -18.28 22.64 40.44
C ASP A 638 -18.34 21.12 40.61
N VAL A 639 -17.39 20.57 41.37
CA VAL A 639 -17.37 19.15 41.79
C VAL A 639 -18.67 18.79 42.53
N SER A 640 -19.21 19.70 43.35
CA SER A 640 -20.47 19.46 44.08
C SER A 640 -21.69 19.37 43.16
N VAL A 641 -21.71 20.15 42.07
CA VAL A 641 -22.79 20.15 41.07
C VAL A 641 -22.75 18.87 40.24
N ILE A 642 -21.56 18.43 39.81
CA ILE A 642 -21.39 17.16 39.08
C ILE A 642 -21.76 15.97 39.97
N ARG A 643 -21.40 16.01 41.27
CA ARG A 643 -21.77 14.97 42.24
C ARG A 643 -23.28 14.83 42.39
N GLN A 644 -24.01 15.93 42.55
CA GLN A 644 -25.47 15.91 42.64
C GLN A 644 -26.12 15.34 41.35
N ALA A 645 -25.58 15.68 40.18
CA ALA A 645 -26.05 15.11 38.92
C ALA A 645 -25.76 13.60 38.81
N TRP A 646 -24.56 13.15 39.21
CA TRP A 646 -24.19 11.74 39.21
C TRP A 646 -25.02 10.90 40.20
N GLU A 647 -25.31 11.43 41.38
CA GLU A 647 -26.20 10.80 42.36
C GLU A 647 -27.62 10.62 41.80
N ARG A 648 -28.16 11.65 41.13
CA ARG A 648 -29.44 11.59 40.41
C ARG A 648 -29.47 10.48 39.35
N PHE A 649 -28.40 10.28 38.57
CA PHE A 649 -28.33 9.20 37.57
C PHE A 649 -28.05 7.82 38.17
N SER A 650 -27.21 7.73 39.21
CA SER A 650 -26.84 6.50 39.91
C SER A 650 -28.04 5.71 40.46
N VAL A 651 -29.14 6.38 40.80
CA VAL A 651 -30.39 5.76 41.28
C VAL A 651 -31.18 5.10 40.14
N VAL A 652 -31.00 5.54 38.89
CA VAL A 652 -31.82 5.13 37.73
C VAL A 652 -31.20 3.98 36.92
N VAL A 653 -29.90 3.71 37.05
CA VAL A 653 -29.15 2.68 36.28
C VAL A 653 -29.70 1.25 36.45
N GLY A 654 -30.54 1.00 37.46
CA GLY A 654 -31.15 -0.31 37.72
C GLY A 654 -32.22 -0.77 36.71
N SER A 655 -32.70 0.06 35.78
CA SER A 655 -33.88 -0.29 34.94
C SER A 655 -33.66 -0.40 33.42
N ASP A 656 -32.94 0.49 32.71
CA ASP A 656 -32.61 0.25 31.28
C ASP A 656 -31.48 1.12 30.64
N THR A 657 -30.97 0.62 29.52
CA THR A 657 -30.14 1.20 28.44
C THR A 657 -28.64 1.44 28.69
N GLY A 658 -27.85 1.15 27.64
CA GLY A 658 -26.39 1.33 27.64
C GLY A 658 -25.92 2.79 27.67
N LYS A 659 -26.74 3.75 27.21
CA LYS A 659 -26.41 5.19 27.24
C LYS A 659 -26.29 5.70 28.67
N THR A 660 -27.24 5.38 29.55
CA THR A 660 -27.24 5.81 30.96
C THR A 660 -26.03 5.28 31.73
N ARG A 661 -25.54 4.08 31.38
CA ARG A 661 -24.30 3.52 31.94
C ARG A 661 -23.05 4.28 31.51
N VAL A 662 -22.97 4.75 30.27
CA VAL A 662 -21.86 5.61 29.81
C VAL A 662 -21.92 6.97 30.52
N ILE A 663 -23.12 7.55 30.67
CA ILE A 663 -23.33 8.82 31.39
C ILE A 663 -22.83 8.72 32.85
N GLU A 664 -23.30 7.70 33.58
CA GLU A 664 -22.87 7.44 34.96
C GLU A 664 -21.37 7.13 35.03
N PHE A 665 -20.83 6.38 34.07
CA PHE A 665 -19.41 6.07 34.00
C PHE A 665 -18.52 7.29 33.84
N THR A 666 -18.77 8.17 32.87
CA THR A 666 -17.91 9.34 32.67
C THR A 666 -18.02 10.31 33.85
N MET A 667 -19.21 10.51 34.42
CA MET A 667 -19.38 11.30 35.65
C MET A 667 -18.62 10.70 36.84
N PHE A 668 -18.60 9.38 36.98
CA PHE A 668 -17.80 8.71 38.02
C PHE A 668 -16.31 8.97 37.82
N SER A 669 -15.79 8.87 36.58
CA SER A 669 -14.40 9.20 36.24
C SER A 669 -14.03 10.60 36.72
N MET A 670 -14.85 11.59 36.37
CA MET A 670 -14.66 13.01 36.73
C MET A 670 -14.60 13.23 38.26
N LEU A 671 -15.41 12.50 39.01
CA LEU A 671 -15.51 12.65 40.46
C LEU A 671 -14.44 11.86 41.22
N LEU A 672 -13.84 10.84 40.59
CA LEU A 672 -12.98 9.87 41.25
C LEU A 672 -11.76 10.53 41.91
N ALA A 673 -11.08 11.45 41.22
CA ALA A 673 -9.94 12.21 41.73
C ALA A 673 -10.27 13.01 43.01
N TYR A 674 -11.54 13.39 43.18
CA TYR A 674 -12.07 14.19 44.29
C TYR A 674 -12.75 13.36 45.40
N MET A 675 -12.75 12.04 45.29
CA MET A 675 -13.23 11.13 46.34
C MET A 675 -12.09 10.74 47.29
N THR A 676 -12.41 10.55 48.58
CA THR A 676 -11.46 9.93 49.51
C THR A 676 -11.21 8.46 49.14
N PRO A 677 -10.06 7.86 49.50
CA PRO A 677 -9.76 6.46 49.17
C PRO A 677 -10.86 5.46 49.54
N HIS A 678 -11.54 5.68 50.68
CA HIS A 678 -12.64 4.83 51.12
C HIS A 678 -13.89 5.00 50.24
N GLU A 679 -14.21 6.21 49.80
CA GLU A 679 -15.31 6.47 48.86
C GLU A 679 -15.00 5.90 47.47
N GLN A 680 -13.77 6.06 46.97
CA GLN A 680 -13.32 5.48 45.69
C GLN A 680 -13.62 3.97 45.67
N VAL A 681 -13.19 3.23 46.69
CA VAL A 681 -13.36 1.77 46.74
C VAL A 681 -14.79 1.36 47.09
N HIS A 682 -15.50 2.08 47.97
CA HIS A 682 -16.91 1.82 48.27
C HIS A 682 -17.78 1.91 47.02
N GLU A 683 -17.60 2.95 46.20
CA GLU A 683 -18.39 3.13 44.99
C GLU A 683 -17.99 2.16 43.86
N LEU A 684 -16.71 1.80 43.74
CA LEU A 684 -16.30 0.69 42.87
C LEU A 684 -17.00 -0.63 43.26
N LEU A 685 -17.11 -0.92 44.56
CA LEU A 685 -17.82 -2.11 45.06
C LEU A 685 -19.33 -2.02 44.79
N ARG A 686 -19.96 -0.84 45.00
CA ARG A 686 -21.39 -0.62 44.70
C ARG A 686 -21.74 -0.84 43.23
N ARG A 687 -20.81 -0.53 42.31
CA ARG A 687 -20.99 -0.68 40.85
C ARG A 687 -20.81 -2.12 40.35
N GLY A 688 -20.13 -2.97 41.13
CA GLY A 688 -19.95 -4.40 40.84
C GLY A 688 -19.05 -4.70 39.63
N THR A 689 -19.00 -5.98 39.23
CA THR A 689 -18.04 -6.46 38.22
C THR A 689 -18.44 -6.21 36.75
N ILE A 690 -19.09 -5.09 36.44
CA ILE A 690 -19.51 -4.77 35.06
C ILE A 690 -18.25 -4.58 34.18
N ARG A 691 -18.06 -5.53 33.28
CA ARG A 691 -16.78 -5.81 32.62
C ARG A 691 -16.57 -4.89 31.42
N VAL A 692 -15.40 -4.24 31.39
CA VAL A 692 -14.63 -3.68 30.24
C VAL A 692 -13.82 -2.45 30.70
N GLN A 693 -14.26 -1.74 31.75
CA GLN A 693 -13.85 -0.34 31.94
C GLN A 693 -12.98 -0.05 33.18
N LEU A 694 -12.49 -1.08 33.89
CA LEU A 694 -11.70 -0.87 35.12
C LEU A 694 -10.40 -0.11 34.82
N ALA A 695 -9.49 -0.66 34.02
CA ALA A 695 -8.15 -0.09 33.73
C ALA A 695 -8.11 1.37 33.24
N SER A 696 -9.24 2.01 32.93
CA SER A 696 -9.36 3.44 32.67
C SER A 696 -9.22 4.34 33.92
N PHE A 697 -9.23 3.79 35.14
CA PHE A 697 -9.20 4.60 36.38
C PHE A 697 -7.92 4.50 37.22
N GLU A 698 -6.93 3.67 36.82
CA GLU A 698 -5.73 3.42 37.63
C GLU A 698 -4.96 4.70 37.96
N ASP A 699 -4.83 5.59 36.97
CA ASP A 699 -4.12 6.87 37.10
C ASP A 699 -4.83 7.89 38.02
N GLU A 700 -6.09 7.64 38.40
CA GLU A 700 -6.93 8.54 39.22
C GLU A 700 -7.15 8.01 40.66
N PHE A 701 -6.52 6.90 41.03
CA PHE A 701 -6.58 6.34 42.38
C PHE A 701 -5.66 7.08 43.36
N GLN A 702 -6.24 7.50 44.49
CA GLN A 702 -5.48 8.16 45.53
C GLN A 702 -4.54 7.18 46.25
N GLN A 703 -3.33 7.64 46.56
CA GLN A 703 -2.30 6.83 47.20
C GLN A 703 -2.55 6.69 48.72
N LEU A 704 -2.23 5.52 49.27
CA LEU A 704 -2.50 5.17 50.68
C LEU A 704 -1.27 5.32 51.58
N ASP A 705 -1.19 6.46 52.28
CA ASP A 705 -0.05 6.88 53.13
C ASP A 705 0.32 5.95 54.31
N SER A 706 -0.54 5.00 54.71
CA SER A 706 -0.27 4.17 55.88
C SER A 706 -0.81 2.74 55.79
N PRO A 707 -0.17 1.75 56.44
CA PRO A 707 -0.67 0.39 56.54
C PRO A 707 -2.08 0.30 57.14
N LYS A 708 -2.47 1.24 58.02
CA LYS A 708 -3.81 1.27 58.62
C LYS A 708 -4.87 1.73 57.62
N ALA A 709 -4.56 2.68 56.75
CA ALA A 709 -5.44 3.07 55.66
C ALA A 709 -5.60 1.91 54.65
N GLN A 710 -4.50 1.21 54.34
CA GLN A 710 -4.53 0.00 53.52
C GLN A 710 -5.37 -1.11 54.17
N GLU A 711 -5.29 -1.31 55.48
CA GLU A 711 -6.11 -2.28 56.22
C GLU A 711 -7.61 -1.92 56.17
N GLN A 712 -7.96 -0.64 56.26
CA GLN A 712 -9.34 -0.17 56.11
C GLN A 712 -9.90 -0.49 54.71
N ILE A 713 -9.11 -0.25 53.64
CA ILE A 713 -9.51 -0.59 52.27
C ILE A 713 -9.58 -2.10 52.03
N ALA A 714 -8.58 -2.85 52.50
CA ALA A 714 -8.53 -4.31 52.38
C ALA A 714 -9.77 -4.99 53.00
N ASN A 715 -10.24 -4.49 54.14
CA ASN A 715 -11.41 -4.99 54.85
C ASN A 715 -12.75 -4.71 54.14
N LEU A 716 -12.79 -3.90 53.07
CA LEU A 716 -14.00 -3.68 52.28
C LEU A 716 -14.35 -4.89 51.39
N ALA A 717 -13.39 -5.76 51.05
CA ALA A 717 -13.65 -7.02 50.34
C ALA A 717 -14.11 -8.13 51.30
N ALA A 718 -15.32 -8.00 51.83
CA ALA A 718 -15.93 -9.00 52.70
C ALA A 718 -16.30 -10.30 51.93
N GLU A 719 -16.81 -10.19 50.70
CA GLU A 719 -17.26 -11.30 49.86
C GLU A 719 -16.31 -11.59 48.68
N ASP A 720 -16.40 -12.78 48.06
CA ASP A 720 -15.40 -13.23 47.07
C ASP A 720 -15.50 -12.48 45.73
N ASP A 721 -16.69 -12.02 45.36
CA ASP A 721 -16.94 -11.21 44.16
C ASP A 721 -16.43 -9.77 44.31
N GLN A 722 -16.26 -9.29 45.54
CA GLN A 722 -15.69 -7.99 45.91
C GLN A 722 -14.15 -7.96 45.84
N LEU A 723 -13.49 -9.11 45.68
CA LEU A 723 -12.02 -9.19 45.64
C LEU A 723 -11.42 -8.44 44.46
N LEU A 724 -12.07 -8.47 43.30
CA LEU A 724 -11.49 -7.93 42.06
C LEU A 724 -11.27 -6.40 42.11
N PRO A 725 -12.27 -5.54 42.46
CA PRO A 725 -12.03 -4.10 42.58
C PRO A 725 -10.99 -3.72 43.64
N VAL A 726 -10.96 -4.45 44.76
CA VAL A 726 -10.04 -4.14 45.89
C VAL A 726 -8.60 -4.55 45.57
N LEU A 727 -8.37 -5.70 44.95
CA LEU A 727 -7.04 -6.10 44.46
C LEU A 727 -6.51 -5.14 43.40
N TRP A 728 -7.39 -4.68 42.52
CA TRP A 728 -7.04 -3.76 41.46
C TRP A 728 -6.65 -2.38 42.01
N TYR A 729 -7.42 -1.83 42.96
CA TYR A 729 -7.05 -0.61 43.69
C TYR A 729 -5.69 -0.74 44.43
N ALA A 730 -5.38 -1.95 44.93
CA ALA A 730 -4.12 -2.24 45.61
C ALA A 730 -2.90 -2.27 44.67
N ILE A 731 -3.07 -2.65 43.41
CA ILE A 731 -1.97 -2.76 42.42
C ILE A 731 -1.48 -1.39 41.95
N ALA A 732 -2.37 -0.38 41.95
CA ALA A 732 -2.03 1.01 41.65
C ALA A 732 -1.30 1.74 42.80
N GLN A 733 -1.05 1.08 43.93
CA GLN A 733 -0.40 1.70 45.09
C GLN A 733 1.13 1.60 44.97
N GLU A 734 1.86 2.70 45.11
CA GLU A 734 3.33 2.70 45.09
C GLU A 734 3.96 1.81 46.18
N LYS A 735 3.24 1.59 47.30
CA LYS A 735 3.77 0.94 48.51
C LYS A 735 2.73 0.04 49.17
N CYS A 736 2.79 -1.26 48.89
CA CYS A 736 1.91 -2.24 49.54
C CYS A 736 2.46 -2.77 50.88
N ALA A 737 1.68 -2.63 51.96
CA ALA A 737 1.92 -3.27 53.23
C ALA A 737 1.63 -4.79 53.14
N ASN A 738 2.67 -5.59 52.97
CA ASN A 738 2.56 -7.04 52.71
C ASN A 738 1.65 -7.79 53.68
N ASN A 739 1.69 -7.47 54.97
CA ASN A 739 0.86 -8.11 56.00
C ASN A 739 -0.65 -7.82 55.85
N VAL A 740 -1.02 -6.75 55.14
CA VAL A 740 -2.41 -6.34 54.89
C VAL A 740 -2.97 -7.05 53.66
N TRP A 741 -2.24 -7.04 52.55
CA TRP A 741 -2.75 -7.54 51.26
C TRP A 741 -2.58 -9.05 51.06
N LEU A 742 -1.64 -9.70 51.77
CA LEU A 742 -1.39 -11.14 51.59
C LEU A 742 -2.59 -12.07 51.86
N PRO A 743 -3.45 -11.84 52.88
CA PRO A 743 -4.66 -12.64 53.08
C PRO A 743 -5.65 -12.53 51.91
N LEU A 744 -5.79 -11.35 51.31
CA LEU A 744 -6.62 -11.14 50.12
C LEU A 744 -6.05 -11.86 48.90
N VAL A 745 -4.72 -11.80 48.70
CA VAL A 745 -4.03 -12.55 47.64
C VAL A 745 -4.24 -14.06 47.81
N ASP A 746 -4.10 -14.62 49.01
CA ASP A 746 -4.34 -16.05 49.27
C ASP A 746 -5.78 -16.46 48.96
N ARG A 747 -6.76 -15.66 49.40
CA ARG A 747 -8.19 -15.88 49.13
C ARG A 747 -8.49 -15.81 47.63
N ALA A 748 -7.94 -14.81 46.95
CA ALA A 748 -8.13 -14.58 45.53
C ALA A 748 -7.50 -15.65 44.64
N LEU A 749 -6.31 -16.16 44.99
CA LEU A 749 -5.67 -17.27 44.29
C LEU A 749 -6.49 -18.57 44.37
N ALA A 750 -7.29 -18.75 45.42
CA ALA A 750 -8.21 -19.87 45.58
C ALA A 750 -9.58 -19.67 44.88
N TYR A 751 -9.86 -18.48 44.33
CA TYR A 751 -11.15 -18.14 43.73
C TYR A 751 -11.28 -18.64 42.28
N SER A 752 -12.50 -18.91 41.85
CA SER A 752 -12.79 -19.51 40.54
C SER A 752 -12.60 -18.56 39.35
N ASN A 753 -12.66 -17.24 39.58
CA ASN A 753 -12.49 -16.23 38.52
C ASN A 753 -11.01 -16.02 38.14
N SER A 754 -10.68 -16.35 36.89
CA SER A 754 -9.33 -16.19 36.33
C SER A 754 -8.79 -14.76 36.38
N LEU A 755 -9.62 -13.74 36.14
CA LEU A 755 -9.18 -12.35 36.17
C LEU A 755 -8.75 -11.94 37.58
N THR A 756 -9.52 -12.33 38.60
CA THR A 756 -9.20 -12.12 40.03
C THR A 756 -7.87 -12.80 40.40
N ARG A 757 -7.62 -14.02 39.90
CA ARG A 757 -6.33 -14.71 40.09
C ARG A 757 -5.18 -14.00 39.38
N GLY A 758 -5.41 -13.47 38.18
CA GLY A 758 -4.43 -12.68 37.43
C GLY A 758 -3.95 -11.45 38.20
N PHE A 759 -4.86 -10.60 38.66
CA PHE A 759 -4.52 -9.46 39.52
C PHE A 759 -3.88 -9.90 40.85
N ALA A 760 -4.33 -11.00 41.46
CA ALA A 760 -3.68 -11.52 42.67
C ALA A 760 -2.21 -11.96 42.42
N MET A 761 -1.89 -12.50 41.24
CA MET A 761 -0.52 -12.83 40.83
C MET A 761 0.31 -11.58 40.51
N GLU A 762 -0.30 -10.57 39.88
CA GLU A 762 0.32 -9.25 39.64
C GLU A 762 0.74 -8.59 40.95
N LEU A 763 -0.20 -8.43 41.89
CA LEU A 763 0.08 -7.87 43.22
C LEU A 763 1.11 -8.71 43.99
N LEU A 764 1.07 -10.04 43.87
CA LEU A 764 2.07 -10.92 44.46
C LEU A 764 3.47 -10.70 43.86
N SER A 765 3.59 -10.34 42.58
CA SER A 765 4.89 -10.07 41.94
C SER A 765 5.61 -8.84 42.51
N GLN A 766 4.84 -7.87 43.03
CA GLN A 766 5.34 -6.66 43.69
C GLN A 766 5.80 -6.91 45.14
N MET A 767 5.52 -8.09 45.71
CA MET A 767 5.82 -8.42 47.11
C MET A 767 7.24 -8.99 47.33
N PRO A 768 7.80 -8.92 48.56
CA PRO A 768 9.09 -9.50 48.88
C PRO A 768 9.19 -11.00 48.56
N LEU A 769 10.35 -11.40 48.03
CA LEU A 769 10.70 -12.76 47.57
C LEU A 769 10.27 -13.90 48.51
N VAL A 770 10.27 -13.68 49.84
CA VAL A 770 9.84 -14.67 50.85
C VAL A 770 8.34 -14.97 50.76
N ALA A 771 7.51 -13.97 50.47
CA ALA A 771 6.07 -14.12 50.32
C ALA A 771 5.71 -14.86 49.03
N VAL A 772 6.41 -14.54 47.93
CA VAL A 772 6.26 -15.20 46.62
C VAL A 772 6.67 -16.67 46.68
N ARG A 773 7.87 -16.96 47.22
CA ARG A 773 8.39 -18.35 47.32
C ARG A 773 7.52 -19.31 48.12
N LYS A 774 6.75 -18.81 49.10
CA LYS A 774 5.80 -19.64 49.87
C LYS A 774 4.59 -20.11 49.05
N ARG A 775 4.27 -19.41 47.96
CA ARG A 775 3.05 -19.61 47.14
C ARG A 775 3.34 -20.24 45.79
N ILE A 776 4.49 -19.93 45.19
CA ILE A 776 4.82 -20.32 43.82
C ILE A 776 4.67 -21.82 43.50
N GLY A 777 5.04 -22.70 44.44
CA GLY A 777 4.89 -24.15 44.28
C GLY A 777 3.45 -24.68 44.39
N ARG A 778 2.47 -23.80 44.61
CA ARG A 778 1.03 -24.09 44.66
C ARG A 778 0.22 -23.35 43.58
N LEU A 779 0.88 -22.53 42.76
CA LEU A 779 0.21 -21.85 41.65
C LEU A 779 -0.04 -22.88 40.54
N GLU A 780 -1.30 -22.98 40.10
CA GLU A 780 -1.70 -23.76 38.94
C GLU A 780 -2.71 -22.95 38.11
N LEU A 781 -2.64 -23.08 36.78
CA LEU A 781 -3.65 -22.50 35.89
C LEU A 781 -4.87 -23.42 35.89
N THR A 782 -6.06 -22.86 36.14
CA THR A 782 -7.31 -23.62 36.24
C THR A 782 -8.37 -23.13 35.26
N GLY A 783 -9.07 -24.08 34.61
CA GLY A 783 -10.08 -23.79 33.59
C GLY A 783 -9.47 -23.22 32.30
N GLU A 784 -10.11 -22.21 31.73
CA GLU A 784 -9.58 -21.40 30.62
C GLU A 784 -8.98 -20.10 31.19
N PRO A 785 -7.66 -20.03 31.46
CA PRO A 785 -7.05 -18.85 32.04
C PRO A 785 -6.97 -17.70 31.04
N THR A 786 -7.37 -16.52 31.49
CA THR A 786 -7.19 -15.24 30.80
C THR A 786 -5.72 -14.93 30.50
N HIS A 787 -5.47 -14.05 29.52
CA HIS A 787 -4.10 -13.62 29.19
C HIS A 787 -3.38 -12.98 30.38
N LEU A 788 -4.09 -12.23 31.24
CA LEU A 788 -3.51 -11.64 32.46
C LEU A 788 -3.01 -12.71 33.44
N GLU A 789 -3.83 -13.75 33.69
CA GLU A 789 -3.42 -14.87 34.54
C GLU A 789 -2.21 -15.61 33.95
N LYS A 790 -2.27 -15.97 32.65
CA LYS A 790 -1.15 -16.63 31.95
C LYS A 790 0.15 -15.81 31.99
N HIS A 791 0.04 -14.49 31.85
CA HIS A 791 1.17 -13.56 31.86
C HIS A 791 1.87 -13.59 33.23
N TRP A 792 1.16 -13.21 34.29
CA TRP A 792 1.75 -13.11 35.63
C TRP A 792 2.14 -14.46 36.22
N PHE A 793 1.40 -15.54 35.91
CA PHE A 793 1.81 -16.91 36.22
C PHE A 793 3.19 -17.25 35.62
N THR A 794 3.38 -16.95 34.33
CA THR A 794 4.63 -17.21 33.62
C THR A 794 5.77 -16.34 34.16
N VAL A 795 5.54 -15.04 34.39
CA VAL A 795 6.52 -14.13 35.00
C VAL A 795 6.99 -14.64 36.36
N LEU A 796 6.06 -14.99 37.27
CA LEU A 796 6.38 -15.51 38.59
C LEU A 796 7.18 -16.81 38.53
N LEU A 797 6.79 -17.77 37.68
CA LEU A 797 7.53 -19.03 37.49
C LEU A 797 8.94 -18.78 36.98
N LEU A 798 9.08 -18.04 35.86
CA LEU A 798 10.37 -17.72 35.25
C LEU A 798 11.31 -17.03 36.24
N GLN A 799 10.80 -16.10 37.06
CA GLN A 799 11.59 -15.35 38.03
C GLN A 799 11.96 -16.16 39.29
N HIS A 800 11.06 -16.99 39.82
CA HIS A 800 11.17 -17.44 41.22
C HIS A 800 11.04 -18.96 41.48
N SER A 801 10.54 -19.78 40.54
CA SER A 801 10.36 -21.23 40.80
C SER A 801 11.71 -21.97 40.86
N ASN A 802 11.83 -22.98 41.72
CA ASN A 802 13.04 -23.81 41.85
C ASN A 802 13.02 -25.08 40.98
N GLU A 803 12.03 -25.22 40.09
CA GLU A 803 11.89 -26.38 39.20
C GLU A 803 13.02 -26.50 38.16
N ALA A 804 13.19 -27.71 37.62
CA ALA A 804 14.07 -27.94 36.48
C ALA A 804 13.52 -27.19 35.25
N VAL A 805 14.38 -26.44 34.57
CA VAL A 805 14.00 -25.51 33.48
C VAL A 805 13.08 -26.12 32.42
N SER A 806 13.31 -27.36 31.99
CA SER A 806 12.45 -28.01 30.98
C SER A 806 11.04 -28.33 31.51
N ALA A 807 10.91 -28.74 32.78
CA ALA A 807 9.59 -28.94 33.40
C ALA A 807 8.86 -27.61 33.62
N LEU A 808 9.61 -26.55 33.95
CA LEU A 808 9.09 -25.20 34.13
C LEU A 808 8.54 -24.60 32.83
N LEU A 809 9.29 -24.68 31.72
CA LEU A 809 8.84 -24.14 30.43
C LEU A 809 7.58 -24.84 29.89
N ASN A 810 7.38 -26.13 30.21
CA ASN A 810 6.15 -26.86 29.87
C ASN A 810 4.90 -26.36 30.64
N ARG A 811 5.07 -25.57 31.71
CA ARG A 811 3.98 -24.93 32.47
C ARG A 811 3.78 -23.47 32.06
N CYS A 812 4.80 -22.83 31.48
CA CYS A 812 4.75 -21.45 31.04
C CYS A 812 4.02 -21.30 29.70
N ASP A 813 3.43 -20.13 29.47
CA ASP A 813 2.97 -19.75 28.13
C ASP A 813 4.19 -19.29 27.30
N LEU A 814 4.42 -19.94 26.15
CA LEU A 814 5.60 -19.67 25.31
C LEU A 814 5.57 -18.29 24.65
N ALA A 815 4.38 -17.75 24.35
CA ALA A 815 4.24 -16.39 23.83
C ALA A 815 4.58 -15.35 24.91
N VAL A 816 4.22 -15.61 26.17
CA VAL A 816 4.68 -14.78 27.30
C VAL A 816 6.19 -14.91 27.50
N CYS A 817 6.76 -16.11 27.36
CA CYS A 817 8.22 -16.29 27.43
C CYS A 817 8.96 -15.44 26.38
N ALA A 818 8.43 -15.32 25.15
CA ALA A 818 8.99 -14.46 24.11
C ALA A 818 9.00 -12.96 24.49
N ALA A 819 8.05 -12.52 25.33
CA ALA A 819 7.95 -11.15 25.81
C ALA A 819 8.84 -10.86 27.03
N VAL A 820 8.91 -11.75 28.04
CA VAL A 820 9.48 -11.39 29.36
C VAL A 820 10.82 -12.07 29.73
N LEU A 821 11.29 -13.04 28.95
CA LEU A 821 12.45 -13.87 29.36
C LEU A 821 13.76 -13.09 29.49
N GLY A 822 13.95 -12.03 28.69
CA GLY A 822 15.10 -11.12 28.77
C GLY A 822 15.23 -10.39 30.13
N GLU A 823 14.12 -10.19 30.82
CA GLU A 823 14.03 -9.38 32.05
C GLU A 823 14.31 -10.19 33.33
N VAL A 824 14.18 -11.53 33.25
CA VAL A 824 14.35 -12.47 34.37
C VAL A 824 15.66 -12.24 35.12
N THR A 825 15.63 -12.01 36.43
CA THR A 825 16.82 -11.68 37.23
C THR A 825 17.70 -12.91 37.51
N GLY A 826 19.01 -12.67 37.65
CA GLY A 826 20.02 -13.70 37.95
C GLY A 826 20.60 -14.40 36.71
N GLU A 827 21.80 -13.99 36.31
CA GLU A 827 22.47 -14.39 35.06
C GLU A 827 22.50 -15.91 34.81
N GLN A 828 22.89 -16.72 35.80
CA GLN A 828 22.98 -18.18 35.64
C GLN A 828 21.61 -18.83 35.39
N ARG A 829 20.54 -18.26 35.97
CA ARG A 829 19.16 -18.73 35.78
C ARG A 829 18.65 -18.31 34.40
N ARG A 830 18.78 -17.02 34.08
CA ARG A 830 18.45 -16.40 32.79
C ARG A 830 19.07 -17.18 31.62
N ARG A 831 20.37 -17.50 31.68
CA ARG A 831 21.08 -18.27 30.64
C ARG A 831 20.56 -19.70 30.47
N LYS A 832 20.21 -20.40 31.55
CA LYS A 832 19.64 -21.75 31.49
C LYS A 832 18.24 -21.73 30.85
N LEU A 833 17.40 -20.79 31.25
CA LEU A 833 16.07 -20.58 30.68
C LEU A 833 16.15 -20.26 29.17
N ALA A 834 17.00 -19.31 28.79
CA ALA A 834 17.25 -18.94 27.39
C ALA A 834 17.71 -20.13 26.53
N THR A 835 18.62 -20.97 27.05
CA THR A 835 19.12 -22.14 26.31
C THR A 835 18.00 -23.16 26.04
N ALA A 836 17.11 -23.39 27.02
CA ALA A 836 16.00 -24.32 26.84
C ALA A 836 14.90 -23.72 25.94
N PHE A 837 14.53 -22.46 26.15
CA PHE A 837 13.53 -21.76 25.34
C PHE A 837 13.95 -21.67 23.87
N ALA A 838 15.23 -21.38 23.60
CA ALA A 838 15.81 -21.45 22.26
C ALA A 838 15.64 -22.84 21.61
N GLY A 839 15.71 -23.93 22.39
CA GLY A 839 15.42 -25.28 21.91
C GLY A 839 13.96 -25.48 21.49
N HIS A 840 13.00 -25.02 22.29
CA HIS A 840 11.57 -25.04 21.93
C HIS A 840 11.28 -24.17 20.70
N LEU A 841 11.89 -22.98 20.62
CA LEU A 841 11.81 -22.06 19.49
C LEU A 841 12.35 -22.67 18.20
N LEU A 842 13.55 -23.26 18.23
CA LEU A 842 14.15 -23.92 17.06
C LEU A 842 13.33 -25.14 16.60
N ALA A 843 12.67 -25.85 17.54
CA ALA A 843 11.74 -26.93 17.19
C ALA A 843 10.48 -26.40 16.50
N TRP A 844 9.87 -25.32 17.03
CA TRP A 844 8.70 -24.67 16.41
C TRP A 844 9.04 -24.08 15.02
N LEU A 845 10.16 -23.37 14.87
CA LEU A 845 10.62 -22.83 13.57
C LEU A 845 10.73 -23.94 12.51
N ARG A 846 11.34 -25.09 12.86
CA ARG A 846 11.43 -26.26 11.96
C ARG A 846 10.06 -26.78 11.53
N LEU A 847 9.08 -26.79 12.43
CA LEU A 847 7.71 -27.21 12.12
C LEU A 847 6.99 -26.23 11.19
N GLN A 848 7.20 -24.92 11.34
CA GLN A 848 6.59 -23.92 10.45
C GLN A 848 7.24 -23.84 9.06
N VAL A 849 8.55 -24.13 8.96
CA VAL A 849 9.26 -24.23 7.67
C VAL A 849 8.99 -25.56 6.96
N HIS A 850 8.65 -26.62 7.70
CA HIS A 850 8.27 -27.94 7.18
C HIS A 850 6.88 -28.39 7.68
N PRO A 851 5.79 -27.67 7.35
CA PRO A 851 4.49 -27.95 7.90
C PRO A 851 3.88 -29.21 7.28
N GLN A 852 3.22 -30.02 8.10
CA GLN A 852 2.53 -31.25 7.67
C GLN A 852 1.16 -30.98 7.02
N GLN A 853 0.69 -29.73 7.06
CA GLN A 853 -0.61 -29.29 6.54
C GLN A 853 -0.43 -27.99 5.73
N GLN A 854 -1.43 -27.64 4.90
CA GLN A 854 -1.41 -26.36 4.18
C GLN A 854 -1.53 -25.17 5.15
N PRO A 855 -0.87 -24.03 4.87
CA PRO A 855 -1.01 -22.83 5.67
C PRO A 855 -2.41 -22.23 5.49
N TYR A 856 -2.97 -21.68 6.57
CA TYR A 856 -4.20 -20.90 6.53
C TYR A 856 -3.90 -19.50 5.95
N PRO A 857 -4.84 -18.80 5.30
CA PRO A 857 -4.64 -17.38 4.97
C PRO A 857 -4.36 -16.56 6.23
N GLU A 858 -3.14 -16.03 6.32
CA GLU A 858 -2.70 -15.16 7.41
C GLU A 858 -3.38 -13.79 7.26
N LEU A 859 -4.09 -13.35 8.31
CA LEU A 859 -4.65 -11.99 8.39
C LEU A 859 -3.51 -11.00 8.63
N ARG A 860 -3.69 -9.74 8.19
CA ARG A 860 -2.77 -8.66 8.57
C ARG A 860 -3.04 -8.23 10.00
N VAL A 861 -2.02 -8.31 10.86
CA VAL A 861 -2.14 -8.12 12.31
C VAL A 861 -1.09 -7.13 12.84
N ALA A 862 -1.56 -6.17 13.63
CA ALA A 862 -0.75 -5.31 14.46
C ALA A 862 -0.65 -5.90 15.88
N VAL A 863 0.58 -6.17 16.33
CA VAL A 863 0.92 -6.59 17.70
C VAL A 863 1.54 -5.39 18.41
N ARG A 864 0.83 -4.83 19.40
CA ARG A 864 1.22 -3.60 20.11
C ARG A 864 1.97 -3.92 21.41
N THR A 865 3.09 -3.22 21.66
CA THR A 865 3.82 -3.34 22.93
C THR A 865 2.90 -3.03 24.12
N PRO A 866 3.16 -3.61 25.30
CA PRO A 866 2.51 -3.20 26.53
C PRO A 866 2.70 -1.70 26.77
N ALA A 867 1.62 -0.98 27.10
CA ALA A 867 1.75 0.38 27.62
C ALA A 867 2.25 0.32 29.08
N PRO A 868 3.10 1.26 29.53
CA PRO A 868 3.66 1.26 30.89
C PRO A 868 2.59 1.16 32.00
N ASN A 869 1.43 1.80 31.80
CA ASN A 869 0.33 1.86 32.75
C ASN A 869 -0.83 0.88 32.41
N ARG A 870 -0.56 -0.25 31.73
CA ARG A 870 -1.59 -1.27 31.40
C ARG A 870 -1.16 -2.70 31.73
N GLY A 871 -0.62 -2.90 32.93
CA GLY A 871 -0.34 -4.23 33.50
C GLY A 871 0.55 -5.16 32.66
N GLY A 872 1.45 -4.62 31.83
CA GLY A 872 2.41 -5.42 31.04
C GLY A 872 1.82 -6.27 29.90
N VAL A 873 0.54 -6.10 29.55
CA VAL A 873 -0.14 -6.95 28.55
C VAL A 873 -0.02 -6.41 27.12
N THR A 874 0.46 -7.27 26.21
CA THR A 874 0.44 -7.06 24.74
C THR A 874 -1.00 -7.03 24.22
N SER A 875 -1.31 -6.13 23.28
CA SER A 875 -2.59 -6.14 22.57
C SER A 875 -2.43 -6.47 21.09
N VAL A 876 -3.43 -7.13 20.52
CA VAL A 876 -3.41 -7.64 19.14
C VAL A 876 -4.66 -7.15 18.43
N SER A 877 -4.50 -6.54 17.25
CA SER A 877 -5.59 -6.00 16.44
C SER A 877 -5.34 -6.22 14.96
N VAL A 878 -6.39 -6.26 14.14
CA VAL A 878 -6.24 -6.31 12.68
C VAL A 878 -5.59 -5.01 12.19
N ASP A 879 -4.64 -5.07 11.26
CA ASP A 879 -4.02 -3.87 10.69
C ASP A 879 -4.95 -3.24 9.63
N LEU A 880 -5.87 -2.40 10.11
CA LEU A 880 -6.81 -1.62 9.29
C LEU A 880 -6.11 -0.66 8.31
N ASN A 881 -4.83 -0.35 8.47
CA ASN A 881 -4.10 0.52 7.55
C ASN A 881 -3.61 -0.23 6.30
N GLN A 882 -3.56 -1.57 6.35
CA GLN A 882 -3.12 -2.44 5.24
C GLN A 882 -4.23 -3.34 4.68
N ILE A 883 -5.45 -3.24 5.20
CA ILE A 883 -6.63 -3.77 4.51
C ILE A 883 -6.93 -2.82 3.35
N ASP A 884 -6.95 -3.37 2.14
CA ASP A 884 -7.39 -2.65 0.96
C ASP A 884 -8.89 -2.33 1.06
N ASN A 885 -9.19 -1.20 1.70
CA ASN A 885 -10.42 -0.44 1.48
C ASN A 885 -10.43 0.22 0.07
N ALA A 886 -9.54 -0.23 -0.83
CA ALA A 886 -9.33 0.24 -2.19
C ALA A 886 -10.33 -0.33 -3.21
N VAL A 887 -11.36 -1.07 -2.77
CA VAL A 887 -12.61 -1.21 -3.53
C VAL A 887 -13.48 0.03 -3.29
N SER A 888 -12.96 1.20 -3.66
CA SER A 888 -13.86 2.29 -4.02
C SER A 888 -14.60 1.84 -5.27
N PHE A 889 -15.94 1.92 -5.25
CA PHE A 889 -16.75 1.71 -6.44
C PHE A 889 -16.49 2.86 -7.41
N ARG A 890 -15.47 2.69 -8.24
CA ARG A 890 -15.08 3.67 -9.24
C ARG A 890 -16.21 3.84 -10.23
N SER A 891 -16.79 5.03 -10.26
CA SER A 891 -17.72 5.45 -11.32
C SER A 891 -17.12 5.16 -12.69
N GLU A 892 -17.92 4.76 -13.67
CA GLU A 892 -17.50 4.59 -15.06
C GLU A 892 -16.95 5.90 -15.68
N LEU A 893 -17.26 7.04 -15.06
CA LEU A 893 -16.78 8.37 -15.41
C LEU A 893 -15.56 8.79 -14.58
N SER A 894 -15.11 7.97 -13.64
CA SER A 894 -13.83 8.20 -12.97
C SER A 894 -12.71 8.16 -14.02
N SER A 895 -12.08 9.31 -14.18
CA SER A 895 -10.77 9.33 -14.81
C SER A 895 -9.80 8.53 -13.93
N TRP A 896 -8.78 7.94 -14.56
CA TRP A 896 -7.58 7.53 -13.83
C TRP A 896 -7.09 8.73 -13.01
N GLY A 897 -7.28 8.65 -11.70
CA GLY A 897 -7.25 9.81 -10.79
C GLY A 897 -8.22 9.67 -9.62
N GLY A 898 -9.42 9.12 -9.88
CA GLY A 898 -10.42 8.85 -8.85
C GLY A 898 -11.55 9.88 -8.72
N LEU A 899 -11.96 10.55 -9.80
CA LEU A 899 -13.18 11.36 -9.82
C LEU A 899 -14.43 10.49 -9.59
N GLU A 900 -14.76 10.27 -8.31
CA GLU A 900 -16.16 10.17 -7.92
C GLU A 900 -16.83 11.50 -8.25
N GLN A 901 -17.64 11.52 -9.32
CA GLN A 901 -18.81 12.39 -9.27
C GLN A 901 -19.62 11.93 -8.06
N SER A 902 -20.07 12.88 -7.25
CA SER A 902 -20.96 12.59 -6.13
C SER A 902 -22.34 12.22 -6.66
N ASP A 903 -22.47 10.99 -7.17
CA ASP A 903 -23.73 10.27 -7.10
C ASP A 903 -24.22 10.36 -5.65
N GLY A 904 -25.50 10.64 -5.44
CA GLY A 904 -26.08 11.02 -4.14
C GLY A 904 -26.03 9.95 -3.02
N PHE A 905 -25.19 8.93 -3.17
CA PHE A 905 -24.91 7.86 -2.22
C PHE A 905 -23.77 8.17 -1.24
N GLY A 906 -23.37 9.44 -1.11
CA GLY A 906 -22.51 9.94 -0.03
C GLY A 906 -23.15 9.86 1.37
N ALA A 907 -23.67 8.69 1.77
CA ALA A 907 -24.38 8.47 3.03
C ALA A 907 -24.41 6.99 3.53
N MET A 908 -23.65 6.04 2.96
CA MET A 908 -23.67 4.62 3.43
C MET A 908 -22.34 4.05 3.96
N SER A 909 -21.23 4.81 3.96
CA SER A 909 -19.95 4.33 4.52
C SER A 909 -19.99 4.05 6.02
N TYR A 910 -20.70 4.88 6.80
CA TYR A 910 -20.79 4.77 8.26
C TYR A 910 -21.50 3.49 8.77
N GLY A 911 -22.27 2.79 7.93
CA GLY A 911 -22.90 1.51 8.30
C GLY A 911 -22.11 0.26 7.87
N PHE A 912 -21.24 0.40 6.86
CA PHE A 912 -20.43 -0.71 6.34
C PHE A 912 -19.15 -0.93 7.15
N ALA A 913 -18.50 0.16 7.58
CA ALA A 913 -17.23 0.09 8.31
C ALA A 913 -17.34 -0.70 9.63
N ASP A 914 -18.39 -0.48 10.42
CA ASP A 914 -18.57 -1.15 11.72
C ASP A 914 -18.85 -2.65 11.57
N ARG A 915 -19.61 -3.06 10.53
CA ARG A 915 -19.82 -4.48 10.23
C ARG A 915 -18.53 -5.14 9.76
N GLN A 916 -17.83 -4.53 8.79
CA GLN A 916 -16.56 -5.03 8.28
C GLN A 916 -15.52 -5.15 9.40
N LEU A 917 -15.46 -4.17 10.32
CA LEU A 917 -14.61 -4.21 11.50
C LEU A 917 -14.97 -5.37 12.44
N GLY A 918 -16.27 -5.60 12.69
CA GLY A 918 -16.76 -6.74 13.47
C GLY A 918 -16.41 -8.09 12.84
N ASP A 919 -16.60 -8.23 11.53
CA ASP A 919 -16.27 -9.43 10.76
C ASP A 919 -14.76 -9.71 10.78
N LEU A 920 -13.93 -8.67 10.63
CA LEU A 920 -12.47 -8.76 10.73
C LEU A 920 -11.99 -9.11 12.15
N GLN A 921 -12.62 -8.57 13.20
CA GLN A 921 -12.32 -8.93 14.58
C GLN A 921 -12.69 -10.39 14.91
N ASN A 922 -13.81 -10.89 14.36
CA ASN A 922 -14.18 -12.29 14.47
C ASN A 922 -13.18 -13.18 13.70
N ALA A 923 -12.83 -12.82 12.46
CA ALA A 923 -11.83 -13.54 11.68
C ALA A 923 -10.45 -13.59 12.37
N LEU A 924 -10.03 -12.51 13.05
CA LEU A 924 -8.81 -12.52 13.87
C LEU A 924 -8.90 -13.50 15.04
N ARG A 925 -10.03 -13.53 15.75
CA ARG A 925 -10.28 -14.48 16.85
C ARG A 925 -10.19 -15.92 16.35
N ASP A 926 -10.87 -16.21 15.23
CA ASP A 926 -10.89 -17.55 14.63
C ASP A 926 -9.51 -17.97 14.13
N ALA A 927 -8.75 -17.05 13.51
CA ALA A 927 -7.37 -17.29 13.11
C ALA A 927 -6.44 -17.56 14.30
N MET A 928 -6.59 -16.83 15.41
CA MET A 928 -5.82 -17.07 16.64
C MET A 928 -6.15 -18.41 17.30
N ILE A 929 -7.43 -18.79 17.36
CA ILE A 929 -7.87 -20.11 17.86
C ILE A 929 -7.26 -21.21 16.98
N SER A 930 -7.40 -21.08 15.66
CA SER A 930 -6.92 -22.08 14.70
C SER A 930 -5.38 -22.17 14.66
N ALA A 931 -4.66 -21.07 14.92
CA ALA A 931 -3.21 -21.08 15.13
C ALA A 931 -2.82 -21.87 16.39
N ALA A 932 -3.51 -21.63 17.51
CA ALA A 932 -3.28 -22.36 18.75
C ALA A 932 -3.56 -23.87 18.61
N GLU A 933 -4.63 -24.27 17.92
CA GLU A 933 -4.95 -25.67 17.62
C GLU A 933 -3.86 -26.38 16.80
N ARG A 934 -3.17 -25.66 15.91
CA ARG A 934 -2.02 -26.16 15.14
C ARG A 934 -0.68 -26.12 15.90
N GLY A 935 -0.66 -25.61 17.13
CA GLY A 935 0.58 -25.38 17.89
C GLY A 935 1.41 -24.21 17.39
N ASP A 936 0.84 -23.31 16.57
CA ASP A 936 1.46 -22.04 16.22
C ASP A 936 1.20 -20.99 17.31
N TRP A 937 1.95 -21.11 18.40
CA TRP A 937 1.87 -20.21 19.55
C TRP A 937 2.43 -18.81 19.28
N ALA A 938 3.17 -18.60 18.17
CA ALA A 938 3.89 -17.35 17.91
C ALA A 938 3.23 -16.45 16.86
N TYR A 939 2.15 -16.88 16.20
CA TYR A 939 1.40 -16.12 15.18
C TYR A 939 1.19 -14.63 15.55
N THR A 940 0.74 -14.36 16.78
CA THR A 940 0.53 -13.01 17.32
C THR A 940 1.35 -12.71 18.58
N ALA A 941 2.43 -13.46 18.83
CA ALA A 941 3.27 -13.25 20.01
C ALA A 941 4.09 -11.96 19.88
N PHE A 942 4.16 -11.18 20.96
CA PHE A 942 5.13 -10.10 21.06
C PHE A 942 6.48 -10.64 21.50
N TRP A 943 7.50 -10.33 20.71
CA TRP A 943 8.88 -10.68 20.96
C TRP A 943 9.61 -9.45 21.50
N SER A 944 10.23 -9.54 22.69
CA SER A 944 11.05 -8.45 23.22
C SER A 944 12.50 -8.52 22.73
N ASP A 945 13.08 -7.35 22.48
CA ASP A 945 14.47 -7.24 22.02
C ASP A 945 15.46 -7.76 23.06
N SER A 946 15.14 -7.63 24.35
CA SER A 946 15.91 -8.21 25.46
C SER A 946 15.96 -9.74 25.38
N THR A 947 14.84 -10.39 25.04
CA THR A 947 14.75 -11.86 24.89
C THR A 947 15.50 -12.36 23.66
N ILE A 948 15.33 -11.71 22.51
CA ILE A 948 16.05 -12.07 21.27
C ILE A 948 17.57 -11.86 21.44
N THR A 949 17.99 -10.72 21.98
CA THR A 949 19.41 -10.41 22.25
C THR A 949 20.02 -11.44 23.19
N LEU A 950 19.33 -11.78 24.28
CA LEU A 950 19.76 -12.81 25.24
C LEU A 950 20.00 -14.17 24.57
N MET A 951 19.13 -14.58 23.64
CA MET A 951 19.32 -15.84 22.90
C MET A 951 20.50 -15.75 21.91
N LEU A 952 20.61 -14.66 21.15
CA LEU A 952 21.70 -14.45 20.18
C LEU A 952 23.08 -14.43 20.85
N GLU A 953 23.21 -13.81 22.02
CA GLU A 953 24.49 -13.68 22.73
C GLU A 953 24.86 -14.90 23.59
N LYS A 954 23.90 -15.47 24.33
CA LYS A 954 24.23 -16.40 25.44
C LYS A 954 24.01 -17.89 25.10
N VAL A 955 23.30 -18.20 24.01
CA VAL A 955 22.99 -19.58 23.58
C VAL A 955 23.93 -19.99 22.44
N PRO A 956 24.87 -20.94 22.67
CA PRO A 956 25.82 -21.36 21.65
C PRO A 956 25.12 -21.92 20.40
N GLY A 957 25.58 -21.52 19.21
CA GLY A 957 25.06 -22.01 17.92
C GLY A 957 23.73 -21.41 17.45
N PHE A 958 22.94 -20.78 18.33
CA PHE A 958 21.59 -20.30 18.03
C PHE A 958 21.52 -19.40 16.79
N ARG A 959 22.38 -18.37 16.69
CA ARG A 959 22.45 -17.46 15.52
C ARG A 959 22.68 -18.21 14.20
N ARG A 960 23.50 -19.26 14.20
CA ARG A 960 23.76 -20.08 13.00
C ARG A 960 22.55 -20.93 12.62
N GLU A 961 21.90 -21.57 13.59
CA GLU A 961 20.71 -22.38 13.32
C GLU A 961 19.54 -21.53 12.82
N VAL A 962 19.31 -20.36 13.43
CA VAL A 962 18.29 -19.40 12.98
C VAL A 962 18.56 -18.92 11.56
N HIS A 963 19.81 -18.52 11.22
CA HIS A 963 20.16 -18.12 9.86
C HIS A 963 19.88 -19.23 8.83
N LEU A 964 20.23 -20.48 9.14
CA LEU A 964 19.95 -21.63 8.26
C LEU A 964 18.45 -21.86 8.07
N LEU A 965 17.65 -21.71 9.12
CA LEU A 965 16.19 -21.84 9.06
C LEU A 965 15.53 -20.71 8.28
N VAL A 966 16.02 -19.48 8.39
CA VAL A 966 15.51 -18.34 7.64
C VAL A 966 15.84 -18.46 6.14
N GLU A 967 17.05 -18.92 5.78
CA GLU A 967 17.38 -19.21 4.38
C GLU A 967 16.56 -20.37 3.80
N ASP A 968 16.31 -21.45 4.57
CA ASP A 968 15.44 -22.54 4.11
C ASP A 968 13.97 -22.07 3.99
N ALA A 969 13.48 -21.23 4.91
CA ALA A 969 12.17 -20.59 4.81
C ALA A 969 12.05 -19.69 3.56
N LYS A 970 13.06 -18.88 3.27
CA LYS A 970 13.18 -18.03 2.07
C LYS A 970 13.13 -18.88 0.80
N ASN A 971 13.95 -19.93 0.70
CA ASN A 971 13.99 -20.85 -0.44
C ASN A 971 12.66 -21.59 -0.66
N ARG A 972 11.92 -21.90 0.42
CA ARG A 972 10.60 -22.56 0.37
C ARG A 972 9.40 -21.61 0.22
N ARG A 973 9.61 -20.29 0.17
CA ARG A 973 8.55 -19.26 0.23
C ARG A 973 7.67 -19.38 1.49
N ARG A 974 8.29 -19.68 2.65
CA ARG A 974 7.66 -19.92 3.96
C ARG A 974 7.99 -18.87 5.04
N LEU A 975 8.60 -17.75 4.66
CA LEU A 975 9.01 -16.71 5.60
C LEU A 975 7.82 -16.10 6.39
N ARG A 976 6.65 -15.99 5.74
CA ARG A 976 5.39 -15.50 6.33
C ARG A 976 4.99 -16.28 7.59
N SER A 977 5.06 -17.60 7.53
CA SER A 977 4.72 -18.52 8.64
C SER A 977 5.70 -18.50 9.83
N ILE A 978 6.78 -17.71 9.74
CA ILE A 978 7.68 -17.37 10.86
C ILE A 978 7.84 -15.85 11.03
N GLY A 979 6.91 -15.07 10.46
CA GLY A 979 7.04 -13.63 10.25
C GLY A 979 7.14 -12.79 11.52
N SER A 980 6.41 -13.13 12.57
CA SER A 980 6.48 -12.44 13.87
C SER A 980 7.89 -12.51 14.47
N PHE A 981 8.50 -13.69 14.43
CA PHE A 981 9.87 -13.92 14.89
C PHE A 981 10.90 -13.26 13.97
N VAL A 982 10.75 -13.36 12.64
CA VAL A 982 11.68 -12.75 11.68
C VAL A 982 11.68 -11.22 11.78
N SER A 983 10.52 -10.60 11.98
CA SER A 983 10.40 -9.16 12.23
C SER A 983 11.18 -8.72 13.48
N ALA A 984 10.97 -9.42 14.61
CA ALA A 984 11.67 -9.13 15.86
C ALA A 984 13.19 -9.42 15.82
N LEU A 985 13.59 -10.51 15.16
CA LEU A 985 15.00 -10.80 14.88
C LEU A 985 15.64 -9.65 14.10
N THR A 986 14.99 -9.19 13.03
CA THR A 986 15.46 -8.09 12.19
C THR A 986 15.62 -6.81 13.01
N ARG A 987 14.64 -6.51 13.88
CA ARG A 987 14.69 -5.36 14.79
C ARG A 987 15.93 -5.35 15.68
N VAL A 988 16.29 -6.49 16.29
CA VAL A 988 17.52 -6.60 17.12
C VAL A 988 18.80 -6.51 16.28
N LEU A 989 18.83 -7.18 15.12
CA LEU A 989 20.00 -7.16 14.25
C LEU A 989 20.30 -5.74 13.72
N LEU A 990 19.26 -4.97 13.38
CA LEU A 990 19.38 -3.58 12.97
C LEU A 990 19.97 -2.69 14.08
N HIS A 991 19.43 -2.77 15.31
CA HIS A 991 20.00 -2.04 16.46
C HIS A 991 21.47 -2.41 16.74
N SER A 992 21.86 -3.66 16.48
CA SER A 992 23.24 -4.13 16.67
C SER A 992 24.23 -3.72 15.55
N GLY A 993 23.74 -3.16 14.44
CA GLY A 993 24.56 -2.89 13.25
C GLY A 993 25.01 -4.15 12.51
N ASP A 994 24.18 -5.20 12.49
CA ASP A 994 24.42 -6.41 11.71
C ASP A 994 23.80 -6.27 10.31
N ALA A 995 24.61 -6.46 9.27
CA ALA A 995 24.18 -6.37 7.88
C ALA A 995 23.07 -7.39 7.53
N LEU A 996 22.99 -8.51 8.25
CA LEU A 996 21.87 -9.45 8.13
C LEU A 996 20.52 -8.78 8.46
N GLY A 997 20.49 -7.79 9.36
CA GLY A 997 19.30 -6.99 9.62
C GLY A 997 18.82 -6.20 8.40
N LEU A 998 19.73 -5.67 7.58
CA LEU A 998 19.37 -4.98 6.34
C LEU A 998 18.87 -5.97 5.27
N GLU A 999 19.50 -7.15 5.13
CA GLU A 999 19.04 -8.19 4.21
C GLU A 999 17.64 -8.70 4.59
N LEU A 1000 17.40 -8.98 5.86
CA LEU A 1000 16.08 -9.40 6.33
C LEU A 1000 15.03 -8.29 6.19
N MET A 1001 15.38 -7.01 6.43
CA MET A 1001 14.45 -5.89 6.21
C MET A 1001 14.00 -5.79 4.75
N ALA A 1002 14.93 -5.92 3.80
CA ALA A 1002 14.60 -5.99 2.38
C ALA A 1002 13.73 -7.22 2.04
N LEU A 1003 14.01 -8.37 2.66
CA LEU A 1003 13.26 -9.61 2.44
C LEU A 1003 11.82 -9.55 3.02
N ILE A 1004 11.63 -8.93 4.19
CA ILE A 1004 10.33 -8.69 4.81
C ILE A 1004 9.47 -7.81 3.90
N ARG A 1005 10.02 -6.71 3.37
CA ARG A 1005 9.35 -5.84 2.39
C ARG A 1005 8.96 -6.61 1.13
N ALA A 1006 9.90 -7.36 0.55
CA ALA A 1006 9.68 -8.10 -0.71
C ALA A 1006 8.70 -9.28 -0.60
N GLN A 1007 8.51 -9.86 0.59
CA GLN A 1007 7.57 -10.98 0.80
C GLN A 1007 6.24 -10.56 1.43
N ASP A 1008 6.06 -9.29 1.76
CA ASP A 1008 4.83 -8.73 2.34
C ASP A 1008 4.33 -9.57 3.55
N ILE A 1009 5.12 -9.55 4.62
CA ILE A 1009 4.81 -10.27 5.86
C ILE A 1009 3.65 -9.58 6.59
N PRO A 1010 2.59 -10.31 6.99
CA PRO A 1010 1.35 -9.69 7.48
C PRO A 1010 1.38 -9.25 8.95
N VAL A 1011 2.43 -9.56 9.72
CA VAL A 1011 2.52 -9.22 11.15
C VAL A 1011 3.45 -8.03 11.38
N ARG A 1012 2.91 -6.93 11.92
CA ARG A 1012 3.68 -5.75 12.34
C ARG A 1012 3.78 -5.68 13.86
N SER A 1013 4.93 -5.23 14.37
CA SER A 1013 5.09 -4.88 15.78
C SER A 1013 5.02 -3.36 15.94
N ILE A 1014 4.04 -2.90 16.69
CA ILE A 1014 3.71 -1.48 16.88
C ILE A 1014 4.01 -1.09 18.32
N ASP A 1015 4.45 0.15 18.54
CA ASP A 1015 4.59 0.71 19.88
C ASP A 1015 3.22 1.06 20.50
N GLY A 1016 2.95 0.61 21.72
CA GLY A 1016 1.70 0.84 22.44
C GLY A 1016 1.48 2.28 22.88
N TRP A 1017 2.52 3.13 22.88
CA TRP A 1017 2.47 4.53 23.28
C TRP A 1017 2.39 5.49 22.09
N THR A 1018 3.40 5.47 21.23
CA THR A 1018 3.52 6.32 20.03
C THR A 1018 2.75 5.79 18.82
N GLU A 1019 2.32 4.52 18.84
CA GLU A 1019 1.81 3.79 17.67
C GLU A 1019 2.82 3.65 16.51
N GLY A 1020 4.09 4.00 16.69
CA GLY A 1020 5.14 3.82 15.69
C GLY A 1020 5.42 2.35 15.34
N ASP A 1021 5.87 2.08 14.12
CA ASP A 1021 6.37 0.75 13.73
C ASP A 1021 7.78 0.54 14.30
N LEU A 1022 7.94 -0.53 15.08
CA LEU A 1022 9.17 -0.82 15.82
C LEU A 1022 10.31 -1.32 14.90
N LEU A 1023 9.98 -1.96 13.77
CA LEU A 1023 10.95 -2.39 12.78
C LEU A 1023 11.49 -1.18 12.00
N ASP A 1024 10.63 -0.21 11.72
CA ASP A 1024 11.03 1.05 11.08
C ASP A 1024 11.88 1.92 12.01
N ALA A 1025 11.54 2.00 13.30
CA ALA A 1025 12.36 2.68 14.31
C ALA A 1025 13.74 2.03 14.49
N ALA A 1026 13.84 0.70 14.37
CA ALA A 1026 15.13 0.01 14.39
C ALA A 1026 15.95 0.26 13.11
N LEU A 1027 15.30 0.29 11.94
CA LEU A 1027 15.95 0.64 10.68
C LEU A 1027 16.48 2.08 10.73
N SER A 1028 15.72 3.03 11.30
CA SER A 1028 16.16 4.41 11.42
C SER A 1028 17.27 4.59 12.47
N SER A 1029 17.41 3.64 13.40
CA SER A 1029 18.47 3.57 14.41
C SER A 1029 19.71 2.76 14.00
N TYR A 1030 19.80 2.34 12.73
CA TYR A 1030 20.94 1.55 12.24
C TYR A 1030 22.24 2.36 12.32
N PRO A 1031 23.32 1.85 12.96
CA PRO A 1031 24.49 2.65 13.31
C PRO A 1031 25.51 2.88 12.18
N ARG A 1032 25.28 2.37 10.96
CA ARG A 1032 26.17 2.59 9.80
C ARG A 1032 25.37 3.18 8.62
N PRO A 1033 25.32 4.51 8.50
CA PRO A 1033 24.45 5.20 7.54
C PRO A 1033 24.63 4.77 6.08
N ASP A 1034 25.87 4.54 5.65
CA ASP A 1034 26.19 4.23 4.25
C ASP A 1034 25.71 2.84 3.79
N GLU A 1035 25.47 1.91 4.73
CA GLU A 1035 24.90 0.59 4.42
C GLU A 1035 23.36 0.66 4.33
N ALA A 1036 22.72 1.49 5.17
CA ALA A 1036 21.26 1.61 5.27
C ALA A 1036 20.64 2.68 4.34
N SER A 1037 21.46 3.59 3.78
CA SER A 1037 21.01 4.76 3.01
C SER A 1037 20.02 4.44 1.90
N ASN A 1038 20.16 3.30 1.23
CA ASN A 1038 19.27 2.88 0.16
C ASN A 1038 17.86 2.56 0.67
N LEU A 1039 17.72 1.87 1.81
CA LEU A 1039 16.42 1.53 2.40
C LEU A 1039 15.70 2.75 3.00
N TRP A 1040 16.47 3.75 3.45
CA TRP A 1040 15.95 5.04 3.90
C TRP A 1040 15.50 5.90 2.72
N LEU A 1041 16.32 6.02 1.67
CA LEU A 1041 15.96 6.75 0.46
C LEU A 1041 14.77 6.10 -0.26
N GLU A 1042 14.73 4.78 -0.42
CA GLU A 1042 13.57 4.05 -0.96
C GLU A 1042 12.27 4.46 -0.24
N ARG A 1043 12.29 4.51 1.09
CA ARG A 1043 11.13 4.86 1.91
C ARG A 1043 10.74 6.34 1.79
N ILE A 1044 11.71 7.24 1.65
CA ILE A 1044 11.46 8.66 1.37
C ILE A 1044 10.95 8.86 -0.07
N GLU A 1045 11.38 8.04 -1.02
CA GLU A 1045 10.94 8.09 -2.42
C GLU A 1045 9.54 7.48 -2.62
N ALA A 1046 9.15 6.52 -1.78
CA ALA A 1046 7.79 5.99 -1.64
C ALA A 1046 6.81 6.96 -0.94
N ALA A 1047 7.29 8.12 -0.46
CA ALA A 1047 6.47 9.07 0.26
C ALA A 1047 5.35 9.64 -0.60
N THR A 1048 4.10 9.46 -0.15
CA THR A 1048 2.94 10.04 -0.85
C THR A 1048 2.69 11.50 -0.47
N SER A 1049 3.20 12.00 0.66
CA SER A 1049 3.04 13.40 1.09
C SER A 1049 4.24 14.00 1.81
N ASP A 1050 4.23 15.33 1.93
CA ASP A 1050 5.18 16.10 2.74
C ASP A 1050 5.15 15.66 4.21
N ALA A 1051 3.97 15.36 4.76
CA ALA A 1051 3.82 14.76 6.08
C ALA A 1051 4.65 13.46 6.21
N TYR A 1052 4.59 12.61 5.18
CA TYR A 1052 5.29 11.34 5.15
C TYR A 1052 6.81 11.50 5.02
N VAL A 1053 7.28 12.42 4.17
CA VAL A 1053 8.72 12.76 4.07
C VAL A 1053 9.25 13.23 5.43
N LEU A 1054 8.51 14.09 6.13
CA LEU A 1054 8.91 14.67 7.41
C LEU A 1054 8.89 13.63 8.54
N ALA A 1055 7.89 12.75 8.61
CA ALA A 1055 7.87 11.65 9.60
C ALA A 1055 9.04 10.67 9.41
N ASN A 1056 9.48 10.43 8.17
CA ASN A 1056 10.70 9.65 7.92
C ASN A 1056 11.97 10.35 8.41
N CYS A 1057 12.03 11.68 8.25
CA CYS A 1057 13.11 12.48 8.82
C CYS A 1057 13.11 12.41 10.35
N GLU A 1058 11.93 12.48 10.99
CA GLU A 1058 11.79 12.36 12.45
C GLU A 1058 12.35 11.04 12.97
N LEU A 1059 11.96 9.90 12.36
CA LEU A 1059 12.50 8.58 12.71
C LEU A 1059 14.03 8.52 12.58
N LEU A 1060 14.60 9.12 11.53
CA LEU A 1060 16.06 9.17 11.33
C LEU A 1060 16.77 10.06 12.34
N VAL A 1061 16.16 11.18 12.75
CA VAL A 1061 16.71 12.05 13.81
C VAL A 1061 16.65 11.34 15.16
N GLN A 1062 15.54 10.65 15.46
CA GLN A 1062 15.35 9.85 16.69
C GLN A 1062 16.37 8.72 16.78
N GLY A 1063 16.62 8.01 15.67
CA GLY A 1063 17.64 6.96 15.57
C GLY A 1063 19.10 7.45 15.51
N GLY A 1064 19.35 8.74 15.77
CA GLY A 1064 20.70 9.32 15.81
C GLY A 1064 21.32 9.66 14.46
N ASN A 1065 20.63 9.39 13.35
CA ASN A 1065 21.13 9.53 11.97
C ASN A 1065 20.95 10.95 11.37
N ARG A 1066 20.80 11.97 12.23
CA ARG A 1066 20.65 13.39 11.87
C ARG A 1066 21.75 13.93 10.95
N GLN A 1067 23.01 13.53 11.17
CA GLN A 1067 24.14 14.01 10.37
C GLN A 1067 24.09 13.49 8.92
N TRP A 1068 23.74 12.22 8.73
CA TRP A 1068 23.53 11.64 7.39
C TRP A 1068 22.38 12.34 6.67
N LEU A 1069 21.26 12.56 7.37
CA LEU A 1069 20.09 13.23 6.81
C LEU A 1069 20.40 14.68 6.36
N PHE A 1070 21.16 15.41 7.17
CA PHE A 1070 21.64 16.75 6.82
C PHE A 1070 22.56 16.72 5.60
N GLY A 1071 23.54 15.80 5.54
CA GLY A 1071 24.41 15.63 4.38
C GLY A 1071 23.65 15.19 3.11
N GLN A 1072 22.59 14.38 3.24
CA GLN A 1072 21.71 14.04 2.13
C GLN A 1072 20.92 15.26 1.65
N ALA A 1073 20.41 16.09 2.55
CA ALA A 1073 19.74 17.33 2.21
C ALA A 1073 20.67 18.28 1.44
N GLU A 1074 21.92 18.46 1.88
CA GLU A 1074 22.91 19.28 1.16
C GLU A 1074 23.22 18.72 -0.24
N ARG A 1075 23.39 17.39 -0.38
CA ARG A 1075 23.59 16.74 -1.70
C ARG A 1075 22.41 16.97 -2.65
N ASP A 1076 21.19 16.80 -2.15
CA ASP A 1076 19.95 17.00 -2.91
C ASP A 1076 19.82 18.46 -3.40
N LEU A 1077 20.12 19.42 -2.53
CA LEU A 1077 20.04 20.87 -2.81
C LEU A 1077 21.09 21.35 -3.83
N GLN A 1078 22.24 20.67 -3.93
CA GLN A 1078 23.29 20.98 -4.91
C GLN A 1078 22.92 20.57 -6.35
N THR A 1079 21.88 19.76 -6.55
CA THR A 1079 21.44 19.35 -7.89
C THR A 1079 20.64 20.45 -8.61
N ASP A 1080 20.57 20.40 -9.95
CA ASP A 1080 19.65 21.22 -10.77
C ASP A 1080 18.29 20.54 -11.02
N ALA A 1081 18.00 19.42 -10.36
CA ALA A 1081 16.74 18.70 -10.56
C ALA A 1081 15.64 19.23 -9.63
N PRO A 1082 14.45 19.57 -10.15
CA PRO A 1082 13.37 20.14 -9.35
C PRO A 1082 12.85 19.21 -8.25
N TYR A 1083 12.90 17.89 -8.45
CA TYR A 1083 12.57 16.89 -7.43
C TYR A 1083 13.52 16.94 -6.23
N PHE A 1084 14.83 16.83 -6.48
CA PHE A 1084 15.84 16.79 -5.43
C PHE A 1084 15.92 18.11 -4.68
N ARG A 1085 15.82 19.28 -5.32
CA ARG A 1085 15.76 20.57 -4.59
C ARG A 1085 14.59 20.65 -3.62
N ARG A 1086 13.39 20.19 -4.01
CA ARG A 1086 12.22 20.18 -3.12
C ARG A 1086 12.36 19.17 -1.99
N ARG A 1087 12.82 17.94 -2.30
CA ARG A 1087 13.12 16.91 -1.31
C ARG A 1087 14.15 17.42 -0.30
N GLY A 1088 15.27 17.97 -0.77
CA GLY A 1088 16.35 18.51 0.04
C GLY A 1088 15.91 19.60 1.01
N LEU A 1089 14.97 20.49 0.64
CA LEU A 1089 14.39 21.46 1.59
C LEU A 1089 13.58 20.80 2.71
N LEU A 1090 12.80 19.76 2.39
CA LEU A 1090 12.06 18.98 3.40
C LEU A 1090 13.01 18.15 4.29
N LEU A 1091 14.05 17.53 3.71
CA LEU A 1091 15.07 16.80 4.47
C LEU A 1091 15.85 17.73 5.39
N LEU A 1092 16.17 18.95 4.93
CA LEU A 1092 16.86 19.96 5.73
C LEU A 1092 16.01 20.37 6.94
N ALA A 1093 14.73 20.69 6.73
CA ALA A 1093 13.80 21.00 7.82
C ALA A 1093 13.57 19.80 8.75
N GLY A 1094 13.40 18.60 8.17
CA GLY A 1094 13.26 17.33 8.88
C GLY A 1094 14.49 16.94 9.72
N SER A 1095 15.69 17.37 9.31
CA SER A 1095 16.92 17.21 10.11
C SER A 1095 16.95 18.08 11.39
N GLY A 1096 15.93 18.92 11.60
CA GLY A 1096 15.87 19.83 12.73
C GLY A 1096 16.94 20.91 12.65
N CYS A 1097 17.22 21.45 11.46
CA CYS A 1097 18.04 22.66 11.33
C CYS A 1097 17.35 23.85 12.01
N ASP A 1098 18.12 24.84 12.47
CA ASP A 1098 17.52 26.09 12.95
C ASP A 1098 17.01 26.96 11.79
N LYS A 1099 16.07 27.86 12.09
CA LYS A 1099 15.44 28.73 11.10
C LYS A 1099 16.45 29.67 10.41
N SER A 1100 17.50 30.12 11.10
CA SER A 1100 18.49 31.03 10.52
C SER A 1100 19.38 30.33 9.48
N HIS A 1101 19.74 29.06 9.73
CA HIS A 1101 20.42 28.19 8.79
C HIS A 1101 19.53 27.88 7.58
N PHE A 1102 18.27 27.48 7.83
CA PHE A 1102 17.30 27.23 6.76
C PHE A 1102 17.14 28.45 5.84
N ASP A 1103 16.94 29.65 6.42
CA ASP A 1103 16.79 30.89 5.66
C ASP A 1103 18.08 31.32 4.95
N ALA A 1104 19.26 31.01 5.49
CA ALA A 1104 20.52 31.22 4.79
C ALA A 1104 20.67 30.27 3.58
N THR A 1105 20.20 29.03 3.69
CA THR A 1105 20.23 28.04 2.60
C THR A 1105 19.19 28.36 1.52
N VAL A 1106 17.98 28.80 1.88
CA VAL A 1106 16.98 29.29 0.91
C VAL A 1106 17.53 30.46 0.11
N ARG A 1107 18.15 31.47 0.77
CA ARG A 1107 18.77 32.61 0.07
C ARG A 1107 19.91 32.20 -0.88
N LYS A 1108 20.70 31.17 -0.53
CA LYS A 1108 21.73 30.61 -1.44
C LYS A 1108 21.13 29.95 -2.69
N LEU A 1109 19.92 29.39 -2.62
CA LEU A 1109 19.20 28.84 -3.78
C LEU A 1109 18.56 29.93 -4.66
N GLY A 1110 18.31 31.11 -4.09
CA GLY A 1110 17.83 32.31 -4.77
C GLY A 1110 16.85 33.11 -3.90
N ASP A 1111 16.98 34.44 -3.91
CA ASP A 1111 16.11 35.36 -3.15
C ASP A 1111 14.70 35.47 -3.75
N GLY A 1112 13.89 34.43 -3.56
CA GLY A 1112 12.47 34.38 -3.93
C GLY A 1112 12.20 34.26 -5.43
N SER A 1113 10.97 33.90 -5.77
CA SER A 1113 10.53 33.67 -7.16
C SER A 1113 11.37 32.65 -7.94
N ILE A 1114 11.74 31.54 -7.31
CA ILE A 1114 12.42 30.40 -7.97
C ILE A 1114 11.50 29.18 -8.16
N GLY A 1115 10.28 29.18 -7.64
CA GLY A 1115 9.34 28.05 -7.76
C GLY A 1115 9.42 27.03 -6.61
N LEU A 1116 10.18 27.34 -5.55
CA LEU A 1116 10.30 26.54 -4.33
C LEU A 1116 9.43 27.08 -3.18
N GLU A 1117 8.61 28.11 -3.38
CA GLU A 1117 7.99 28.87 -2.29
C GLU A 1117 7.03 28.04 -1.45
N GLU A 1118 6.20 27.20 -2.06
CA GLU A 1118 5.27 26.34 -1.32
C GLU A 1118 6.00 25.31 -0.44
N VAL A 1119 7.08 24.70 -0.94
CA VAL A 1119 7.87 23.74 -0.14
C VAL A 1119 8.70 24.46 0.94
N VAL A 1120 9.19 25.67 0.66
CA VAL A 1120 9.83 26.56 1.65
C VAL A 1120 8.85 26.96 2.74
N GLN A 1121 7.58 27.21 2.41
CA GLN A 1121 6.52 27.55 3.36
C GLN A 1121 6.16 26.35 4.24
N THR A 1122 5.99 25.15 3.65
CA THR A 1122 5.77 23.90 4.39
C THR A 1122 6.94 23.59 5.34
N ALA A 1123 8.17 23.67 4.86
CA ALA A 1123 9.39 23.46 5.64
C ALA A 1123 9.57 24.51 6.76
N THR A 1124 9.29 25.78 6.46
CA THR A 1124 9.30 26.87 7.47
C THR A 1124 8.27 26.63 8.55
N SER A 1125 7.02 26.33 8.16
CA SER A 1125 5.92 26.03 9.08
C SER A 1125 6.31 24.87 10.01
N TYR A 1126 6.90 23.80 9.47
CA TYR A 1126 7.38 22.65 10.23
C TYR A 1126 8.49 22.98 11.25
N ILE A 1127 9.43 23.87 10.93
CA ILE A 1127 10.48 24.35 11.84
C ILE A 1127 9.88 25.26 12.93
N GLU A 1128 8.99 26.19 12.56
CA GLU A 1128 8.32 27.09 13.49
C GLU A 1128 7.42 26.32 14.47
N THR A 1129 6.69 25.31 14.00
CA THR A 1129 5.86 24.42 14.81
C THR A 1129 6.66 23.78 15.95
N LEU A 1130 7.89 23.30 15.70
CA LEU A 1130 8.74 22.73 16.75
C LEU A 1130 9.05 23.73 17.86
N SER A 1131 9.29 24.98 17.47
CA SER A 1131 9.59 26.08 18.40
C SER A 1131 8.35 26.48 19.21
N ARG A 1132 7.18 26.55 18.57
CA ARG A 1132 5.89 26.81 19.22
C ARG A 1132 5.53 25.71 20.23
N MET A 1133 5.61 24.43 19.83
CA MET A 1133 5.31 23.30 20.73
C MET A 1133 6.19 23.32 21.98
N ARG A 1134 7.51 23.47 21.82
CA ARG A 1134 8.45 23.57 22.96
C ARG A 1134 8.07 24.68 23.92
N GLN A 1135 7.70 25.86 23.41
CA GLN A 1135 7.39 26.99 24.27
C GLN A 1135 6.02 26.86 24.96
N TRP A 1136 5.02 26.27 24.32
CA TRP A 1136 3.73 25.95 24.97
C TRP A 1136 3.86 24.85 26.03
N ILE A 1137 4.65 23.80 25.78
CA ILE A 1137 4.99 22.78 26.79
C ILE A 1137 5.70 23.43 27.99
N LEU A 1138 6.72 24.27 27.77
CA LEU A 1138 7.40 24.98 28.85
C LEU A 1138 6.45 25.91 29.64
N THR A 1139 5.52 26.59 28.95
CA THR A 1139 4.53 27.48 29.60
C THR A 1139 3.56 26.67 30.47
N MET A 1140 3.07 25.53 29.96
CA MET A 1140 2.21 24.59 30.69
C MET A 1140 2.89 24.02 31.94
N MET A 1141 4.16 23.62 31.83
CA MET A 1141 4.91 23.04 32.96
C MET A 1141 5.30 24.09 34.02
N ALA A 1142 5.54 25.34 33.62
CA ALA A 1142 6.15 26.36 34.48
C ALA A 1142 5.17 27.32 35.20
N THR A 1143 3.88 27.33 34.85
CA THR A 1143 2.87 28.16 35.54
C THR A 1143 2.31 27.47 36.79
N ASP A 1144 2.06 28.28 37.82
CA ASP A 1144 1.40 27.85 39.06
C ASP A 1144 -0.14 27.86 38.93
N SER A 1145 -0.69 28.40 37.83
CA SER A 1145 -2.13 28.56 37.60
C SER A 1145 -2.69 27.42 36.73
N PRO A 1146 -3.63 26.58 37.24
CA PRO A 1146 -4.24 25.50 36.45
C PRO A 1146 -4.93 26.00 35.16
N SER A 1147 -5.54 27.19 35.19
CA SER A 1147 -6.17 27.76 34.00
C SER A 1147 -5.17 28.22 32.95
N GLU A 1148 -4.01 28.77 33.35
CA GLU A 1148 -2.95 29.09 32.39
C GLU A 1148 -2.31 27.83 31.81
N ALA A 1149 -2.14 26.78 32.63
CA ALA A 1149 -1.64 25.49 32.18
C ALA A 1149 -2.58 24.87 31.14
N LYS A 1150 -3.90 24.91 31.37
CA LYS A 1150 -4.90 24.40 30.41
C LYS A 1150 -4.98 25.25 29.14
N CYS A 1151 -4.89 26.58 29.24
CA CYS A 1151 -4.79 27.46 28.06
C CYS A 1151 -3.54 27.13 27.22
N ALA A 1152 -2.39 26.90 27.84
CA ALA A 1152 -1.16 26.49 27.16
C ALA A 1152 -1.28 25.09 26.52
N ALA A 1153 -1.96 24.15 27.19
CA ALA A 1153 -2.28 22.84 26.64
C ALA A 1153 -3.16 22.93 25.38
N ILE A 1154 -4.23 23.74 25.40
CA ILE A 1154 -5.09 23.96 24.23
C ILE A 1154 -4.30 24.59 23.08
N LEU A 1155 -3.48 25.61 23.37
CA LEU A 1155 -2.64 26.26 22.36
C LEU A 1155 -1.56 25.33 21.79
N LEU A 1156 -1.07 24.37 22.57
CA LEU A 1156 -0.23 23.28 22.09
C LEU A 1156 -0.99 22.41 21.07
N LEU A 1157 -2.22 21.97 21.39
CA LEU A 1157 -3.05 21.16 20.47
C LEU A 1157 -3.28 21.88 19.12
N HIS A 1158 -3.45 23.20 19.12
CA HIS A 1158 -3.55 24.01 17.90
C HIS A 1158 -2.23 24.19 17.11
N CYS A 1159 -1.11 23.61 17.56
CA CYS A 1159 0.12 23.53 16.78
C CYS A 1159 0.80 22.15 16.84
N VAL A 1160 0.12 21.10 17.29
CA VAL A 1160 0.76 19.82 17.60
C VAL A 1160 1.06 19.00 16.33
N ASP A 1161 2.20 18.30 16.31
CA ASP A 1161 2.48 17.20 15.39
C ASP A 1161 3.18 16.03 16.11
N SER A 1162 3.52 14.96 15.38
CA SER A 1162 4.07 13.69 15.88
C SER A 1162 5.24 13.83 16.86
N ARG A 1163 6.02 14.92 16.78
CA ARG A 1163 7.16 15.20 17.67
C ARG A 1163 6.76 15.51 19.11
N VAL A 1164 5.49 15.84 19.36
CA VAL A 1164 4.98 16.18 20.70
C VAL A 1164 5.28 15.10 21.74
N TRP A 1165 5.19 13.82 21.38
CA TRP A 1165 5.37 12.71 22.31
C TRP A 1165 6.76 12.72 22.96
N ILE A 1166 7.80 13.02 22.16
CA ILE A 1166 9.17 13.15 22.64
C ILE A 1166 9.34 14.40 23.49
N LEU A 1167 8.80 15.54 23.05
CA LEU A 1167 8.89 16.79 23.81
C LEU A 1167 8.18 16.72 25.17
N LEU A 1168 7.10 15.94 25.29
CA LEU A 1168 6.42 15.67 26.55
C LEU A 1168 7.27 14.77 27.46
N VAL A 1169 7.92 13.72 26.93
CA VAL A 1169 8.86 12.89 27.69
C VAL A 1169 10.05 13.73 28.18
N GLU A 1170 10.70 14.50 27.28
CA GLU A 1170 11.79 15.44 27.63
C GLU A 1170 11.36 16.41 28.74
N ALA A 1171 10.13 16.94 28.69
CA ALA A 1171 9.61 17.87 29.70
C ALA A 1171 9.29 17.20 31.05
N VAL A 1172 8.76 15.98 31.04
CA VAL A 1172 8.52 15.18 32.26
C VAL A 1172 9.84 14.77 32.90
N GLU A 1173 10.85 14.35 32.13
CA GLU A 1173 12.19 14.07 32.67
C GLU A 1173 12.88 15.31 33.25
N ALA A 1174 12.70 16.49 32.63
CA ALA A 1174 13.32 17.73 33.07
C ALA A 1174 12.61 18.43 34.25
N HIS A 1175 11.30 18.24 34.43
CA HIS A 1175 10.49 18.99 35.39
C HIS A 1175 9.64 18.13 36.34
N GLY A 1176 9.52 16.83 36.10
CA GLY A 1176 8.64 15.93 36.85
C GLY A 1176 7.17 16.13 36.48
N GLN A 1177 6.53 17.11 37.09
CA GLN A 1177 5.10 17.42 36.91
C GLN A 1177 4.87 18.93 36.73
N PRO A 1178 3.72 19.35 36.14
CA PRO A 1178 3.35 20.77 36.06
C PRO A 1178 3.33 21.43 37.45
N ARG A 1179 3.83 22.67 37.56
CA ARG A 1179 3.91 23.39 38.85
C ARG A 1179 2.55 23.66 39.49
N CYS A 1180 1.51 23.83 38.70
CA CYS A 1180 0.13 23.96 39.17
C CYS A 1180 -0.41 22.69 39.87
N GLY A 1181 0.33 21.57 39.86
CA GLY A 1181 -0.02 20.32 40.54
C GLY A 1181 -1.00 19.43 39.77
N ALA A 1182 -1.52 19.88 38.63
CA ALA A 1182 -2.41 19.08 37.79
C ALA A 1182 -1.62 17.98 37.04
N PRO A 1183 -2.09 16.71 37.02
CA PRO A 1183 -1.53 15.66 36.18
C PRO A 1183 -1.52 16.05 34.70
N ILE A 1184 -0.42 15.73 34.00
CA ILE A 1184 -0.23 16.13 32.59
C ILE A 1184 -1.33 15.56 31.67
N MET A 1185 -1.85 14.38 32.00
CA MET A 1185 -2.92 13.70 31.24
C MET A 1185 -4.30 14.37 31.39
N GLN A 1186 -4.54 15.11 32.49
CA GLN A 1186 -5.77 15.92 32.66
C GLN A 1186 -5.68 17.26 31.92
N LEU A 1187 -4.47 17.80 31.79
CA LEU A 1187 -4.22 18.98 30.96
C LEU A 1187 -4.28 18.63 29.46
N LEU A 1188 -3.67 17.51 29.07
CA LEU A 1188 -3.57 17.01 27.70
C LEU A 1188 -3.97 15.52 27.62
N PRO A 1189 -5.26 15.20 27.48
CA PRO A 1189 -5.71 13.83 27.27
C PRO A 1189 -5.06 13.19 26.03
N ARG A 1190 -4.71 11.91 26.13
CA ARG A 1190 -3.99 11.19 25.05
C ARG A 1190 -4.72 11.24 23.71
N ASP A 1191 -6.04 11.08 23.75
CA ASP A 1191 -6.86 11.04 22.54
C ASP A 1191 -7.05 12.44 21.92
N ASP A 1192 -7.01 13.51 22.72
CA ASP A 1192 -6.98 14.89 22.20
C ASP A 1192 -5.67 15.17 21.46
N ILE A 1193 -4.53 14.77 22.04
CA ILE A 1193 -3.23 14.86 21.36
C ILE A 1193 -3.28 14.08 20.04
N LYS A 1194 -3.76 12.82 20.05
CA LYS A 1194 -3.88 12.00 18.83
C LYS A 1194 -4.79 12.64 17.78
N ASN A 1195 -5.95 13.15 18.18
CA ASN A 1195 -6.91 13.80 17.28
C ASN A 1195 -6.32 15.08 16.66
N ALA A 1196 -5.62 15.88 17.46
CA ALA A 1196 -4.96 17.09 17.01
C ALA A 1196 -3.74 16.80 16.09
N VAL A 1197 -2.89 15.82 16.43
CA VAL A 1197 -1.81 15.33 15.55
C VAL A 1197 -2.39 14.82 14.23
N LYS A 1198 -3.46 14.03 14.27
CA LYS A 1198 -4.18 13.53 13.08
C LYS A 1198 -4.79 14.66 12.24
N ALA A 1199 -5.28 15.73 12.87
CA ALA A 1199 -5.77 16.92 12.16
C ALA A 1199 -4.64 17.67 11.43
N THR A 1200 -3.51 17.92 12.11
CA THR A 1200 -2.30 18.52 11.52
C THR A 1200 -1.75 17.66 10.38
N LEU A 1201 -1.63 16.35 10.58
CA LEU A 1201 -1.18 15.41 9.55
C LEU A 1201 -2.16 15.37 8.37
N LYS A 1202 -3.48 15.38 8.58
CA LYS A 1202 -4.48 15.44 7.49
C LYS A 1202 -4.36 16.72 6.66
N GLN A 1203 -3.92 17.84 7.24
CA GLN A 1203 -3.60 19.04 6.48
C GLN A 1203 -2.32 18.88 5.64
N ARG A 1204 -1.25 18.38 6.25
CA ARG A 1204 0.05 18.15 5.58
C ARG A 1204 0.04 17.00 4.56
N ASP A 1205 -0.89 16.05 4.69
CA ASP A 1205 -1.06 14.96 3.74
C ASP A 1205 -1.64 15.43 2.40
N LYS A 1206 -2.24 16.62 2.35
CA LYS A 1206 -2.75 17.24 1.11
C LYS A 1206 -1.66 17.83 0.21
N SER A 1207 -0.37 17.75 0.54
CA SER A 1207 0.70 18.19 -0.35
C SER A 1207 1.84 17.17 -0.49
N LEU A 1208 2.54 17.23 -1.62
CA LEU A 1208 3.80 16.52 -1.86
C LEU A 1208 4.76 17.41 -2.65
N PHE A 1209 5.95 17.62 -2.08
CA PHE A 1209 6.97 18.56 -2.53
C PHE A 1209 6.42 19.99 -2.70
N GLY A 1210 5.52 20.41 -1.81
CA GLY A 1210 4.84 21.71 -1.86
C GLY A 1210 3.71 21.84 -2.89
N TYR A 1211 3.46 20.84 -3.74
CA TYR A 1211 2.29 20.84 -4.61
C TYR A 1211 1.10 20.25 -3.88
N GLN A 1212 -0.08 20.87 -4.00
CA GLN A 1212 -1.32 20.27 -3.52
C GLN A 1212 -1.61 18.98 -4.30
N LYS A 1213 -1.82 17.88 -3.56
CA LYS A 1213 -2.56 16.73 -4.06
C LYS A 1213 -3.95 17.21 -4.42
N VAL A 1214 -4.36 16.98 -5.65
CA VAL A 1214 -5.77 17.13 -6.01
C VAL A 1214 -6.44 15.82 -5.59
N GLU A 1215 -7.19 15.86 -4.49
CA GLU A 1215 -8.09 14.76 -4.10
C GLU A 1215 -8.93 14.39 -5.33
N ASN A 1216 -9.04 13.09 -5.62
CA ASN A 1216 -9.73 12.53 -6.80
C ASN A 1216 -9.06 12.74 -8.19
N ASP A 1217 -7.83 13.28 -8.25
CA ASP A 1217 -7.07 13.51 -9.50
C ASP A 1217 -5.64 12.90 -9.49
N ALA A 1218 -5.31 12.11 -8.46
CA ALA A 1218 -4.06 11.36 -8.22
C ALA A 1218 -2.72 12.08 -8.47
N ALA A 1219 -2.05 12.44 -7.36
CA ALA A 1219 -0.60 12.60 -7.29
C ALA A 1219 -0.08 11.92 -6.00
N PRO A 1220 1.01 11.12 -6.04
CA PRO A 1220 1.82 10.71 -7.18
C PRO A 1220 1.50 9.30 -7.70
N TRP A 1221 1.70 9.03 -9.00
CA TRP A 1221 1.67 7.68 -9.57
C TRP A 1221 3.00 6.92 -9.39
N LEU A 1222 3.71 7.17 -8.29
CA LEU A 1222 5.04 6.60 -8.04
C LEU A 1222 4.91 5.12 -7.63
N GLN A 1223 5.16 4.24 -8.61
CA GLN A 1223 5.22 2.77 -8.55
C GLN A 1223 3.95 2.03 -8.08
N SER A 1224 3.47 1.14 -8.95
CA SER A 1224 2.37 0.23 -8.67
C SER A 1224 2.80 -0.96 -7.79
N GLU A 1225 1.80 -1.53 -7.10
CA GLU A 1225 1.72 -2.93 -6.65
C GLU A 1225 2.70 -3.44 -5.59
N ALA A 1226 3.95 -2.96 -5.50
CA ALA A 1226 4.95 -3.50 -4.56
C ALA A 1226 4.91 -2.88 -3.14
N GLN A 1227 4.30 -1.71 -2.95
CA GLN A 1227 4.47 -0.89 -1.73
C GLN A 1227 3.17 -0.35 -1.10
N ALA A 1228 2.02 -1.01 -1.35
CA ALA A 1228 0.72 -0.63 -0.75
C ALA A 1228 0.70 -0.67 0.80
N SER A 1229 1.69 -1.28 1.43
CA SER A 1229 1.75 -1.59 2.86
C SER A 1229 2.29 -0.46 3.76
N VAL A 1230 2.98 0.54 3.21
CA VAL A 1230 3.73 1.52 4.02
C VAL A 1230 2.98 2.84 4.22
N ARG A 1231 1.74 2.78 4.70
CA ARG A 1231 1.20 3.92 5.48
C ARG A 1231 1.99 4.01 6.80
N LEU A 1232 2.28 5.24 7.24
CA LEU A 1232 2.69 5.48 8.63
C LEU A 1232 1.59 4.88 9.52
N PRO A 1233 1.93 4.10 10.56
CA PRO A 1233 1.06 4.07 11.71
C PRO A 1233 1.16 5.44 12.40
N ILE A 1234 0.00 6.01 12.76
CA ILE A 1234 -0.18 7.41 13.21
C ILE A 1234 0.00 7.52 14.71
#